data_AF-A0A5E6MGC5-F1
#
_entry.id   AF-A0A5E6MGC5-F1
#
_cell.length_a   1.000
_cell.length_b   1.000
_cell.length_c   1.000
_cell.angle_alpha   90.00
_cell.angle_beta   90.00
_cell.angle_gamma   90.00
#
_symmetry.space_group_name_H-M   'P 1'
#
loop_
_entity.id
_entity.type
_entity.pdbx_description
1 polymer ?
#
loop_
_entity_poly.entity_id
_entity_poly.type
_entity_poly.pdbx_seq_one_letter_code
_entity_poly.pdbx_strand_id
1 'polypeptide(L)'
;MARAASLAFALFLSLAAVSSGAAKIFWTSEPIAPGEMGLFYGGDLGGVRSVSVWPLEDGEPKEPRSGFPPAPSMAVSVPVQQASSCALKVAVPGAFTAGVFAVDVEGEKLLLNRPRPEWSQPERLLPGLAENQAVPGSQIEVFGRNFLLDVTERTKTLLLLRERATGKSILIEPERAERYRLSARLPQSLPVGSYEIWVHNGHGGEWGWGGGATLEVKAAESWPSTLFNVREFGARGDGVSDDSAALRKALKAAEKAGGGIVYLPAGSYAVREAFFLPPKTLLEGDGKDFTWLKWPQNAPRSPNEFLPAVLYGSGQYSIEGLSLLVRNARRVLLDLSVLADRLLPTDLAEAEIPAPLRRRAAASPWETRDLFLRNVRIDYLPFAGAPGRQPERDPQWSLGQWGLAGREDEELTLFLGGVRNVEISGCEFLGMRHRLLDLRNGRVVGNDFSNPMGALSRTSLGGRYLALLDNWIADGSVLQSHLDGCRFFVVAHNSFTDFGRGERMALRLRGEPLRGKWLGKGGFPVRWLPVERIEGKTIWLRHERLAPGELRGAGVRIERADGSESWIPVGENTDRSILLAWPPESDGEVPDRVETAGYLPPMLSAVSRCSGNDLFLAAKLPGDYAGIEAQIVSGRGSGQVRTIVHASGERLTVDREWEVSPDATSQVLLHQLQGNGIFFGNEAEDPSGLFVGQGDLYDSIFDANTVRRSAGIWQSSGTFLQFLENVLDVAVSYGEIPPGGPPADR
;
A
#
# COMPACT_ATOMS: atom_id res chain seq x y z
N MET A 1 56.09 -9.57 64.33
CA MET A 1 56.77 -9.64 63.01
C MET A 1 56.43 -10.98 62.39
N ALA A 2 56.09 -11.15 61.12
CA ALA A 2 55.85 -10.23 60.02
C ALA A 2 55.46 -11.06 58.78
N ARG A 3 54.67 -10.46 57.88
CA ARG A 3 54.67 -10.59 56.39
C ARG A 3 53.25 -10.64 55.82
N ALA A 4 52.74 -9.46 55.45
CA ALA A 4 51.64 -9.27 54.52
C ALA A 4 52.09 -8.24 53.49
N ALA A 5 51.97 -8.59 52.20
CA ALA A 5 52.28 -7.74 51.05
C ALA A 5 51.08 -7.79 50.10
N SER A 6 50.50 -6.62 49.80
CA SER A 6 49.34 -6.46 48.92
C SER A 6 49.74 -5.70 47.66
N LEU A 7 49.36 -6.28 46.53
CA LEU A 7 49.58 -5.81 45.16
C LEU A 7 48.79 -4.53 44.85
N ALA A 8 49.46 -3.58 44.21
CA ALA A 8 48.86 -2.50 43.44
C ALA A 8 48.53 -3.01 42.02
N PHE A 9 47.27 -2.87 41.59
CA PHE A 9 46.85 -3.14 40.22
C PHE A 9 46.36 -1.85 39.58
N ALA A 10 46.98 -1.50 38.45
CA ALA A 10 46.72 -0.32 37.66
C ALA A 10 45.32 -0.37 37.03
N LEU A 11 44.51 0.65 37.28
CA LEU A 11 43.29 0.90 36.52
C LEU A 11 43.67 1.76 35.31
N PHE A 12 43.89 1.10 34.18
CA PHE A 12 44.00 1.73 32.87
C PHE A 12 42.65 2.38 32.52
N LEU A 13 42.54 3.69 32.73
CA LEU A 13 41.53 4.53 32.09
C LEU A 13 41.88 4.61 30.60
N SER A 14 41.43 3.61 29.84
CA SER A 14 41.21 3.82 28.41
C SER A 14 39.94 4.68 28.29
N LEU A 15 40.15 6.00 28.24
CA LEU A 15 39.30 6.85 27.43
C LEU A 15 39.48 6.34 26.01
N ALA A 16 38.71 5.33 25.63
CA ALA A 16 38.39 5.12 24.24
C ALA A 16 37.72 6.41 23.80
N ALA A 17 38.48 7.29 23.14
CA ALA A 17 37.89 8.28 22.26
C ALA A 17 36.96 7.48 21.36
N VAL A 18 35.65 7.59 21.61
CA VAL A 18 34.65 7.19 20.62
C VAL A 18 35.08 7.96 19.39
N SER A 19 35.62 7.27 18.38
CA SER A 19 35.88 7.92 17.11
C SER A 19 34.52 8.41 16.65
N SER A 20 34.26 9.71 16.73
CA SER A 20 33.08 10.30 16.14
C SER A 20 33.16 9.93 14.66
N GLY A 21 32.21 9.13 14.17
CA GLY A 21 32.10 8.90 12.74
C GLY A 21 31.98 10.25 12.03
N ALA A 22 32.41 10.33 10.78
CA ALA A 22 32.14 11.51 9.98
C ALA A 22 30.63 11.76 9.95
N ALA A 23 30.22 13.02 10.07
CA ALA A 23 28.81 13.42 9.97
C ALA A 23 28.20 12.81 8.71
N LYS A 24 27.02 12.21 8.83
CA LYS A 24 26.33 11.58 7.69
C LYS A 24 24.89 12.00 7.68
N ILE A 25 24.37 12.39 6.51
CA ILE A 25 22.99 12.80 6.32
C ILE A 25 22.36 11.83 5.32
N PHE A 26 21.25 11.21 5.69
CA PHE A 26 20.52 10.29 4.82
C PHE A 26 19.07 10.72 4.57
N TRP A 27 18.59 11.76 5.27
CA TRP A 27 17.26 12.33 5.04
C TRP A 27 17.25 13.84 5.28
N THR A 28 16.43 14.55 4.51
CA THR A 28 16.22 15.99 4.59
C THR A 28 14.75 16.31 4.36
N SER A 29 14.20 17.26 5.12
CA SER A 29 12.87 17.82 4.83
C SER A 29 12.96 18.64 3.55
N GLU A 30 12.17 18.31 2.54
CA GLU A 30 12.18 18.95 1.23
C GLU A 30 10.78 18.92 0.60
N PRO A 31 10.44 19.92 -0.24
CA PRO A 31 11.27 21.07 -0.63
C PRO A 31 11.43 22.12 0.48
N ILE A 32 12.45 22.97 0.38
CA ILE A 32 12.72 24.09 1.30
C ILE A 32 12.81 25.39 0.50
N ALA A 33 11.96 26.38 0.80
CA ALA A 33 12.03 27.70 0.18
C ALA A 33 13.08 28.61 0.88
N PRO A 34 13.58 29.65 0.20
CA PRO A 34 14.41 30.66 0.86
C PRO A 34 13.71 31.26 2.09
N GLY A 35 14.43 31.33 3.21
CA GLY A 35 13.91 31.82 4.49
C GLY A 35 13.29 30.75 5.38
N GLU A 36 13.10 29.53 4.87
CA GLU A 36 12.54 28.41 5.64
C GLU A 36 13.61 27.61 6.39
N MET A 37 13.15 26.82 7.35
CA MET A 37 13.97 25.91 8.14
C MET A 37 13.98 24.53 7.52
N GLY A 38 15.16 24.04 7.16
CA GLY A 38 15.39 22.63 6.81
C GLY A 38 15.74 21.79 8.03
N LEU A 39 15.19 20.57 8.08
CA LEU A 39 15.57 19.50 8.99
C LEU A 39 16.47 18.51 8.25
N PHE A 40 17.70 18.34 8.74
CA PHE A 40 18.68 17.42 8.20
C PHE A 40 18.85 16.28 9.20
N TYR A 41 18.61 15.05 8.78
CA TYR A 41 18.59 13.89 9.66
C TYR A 41 19.65 12.87 9.24
N GLY A 42 20.31 12.31 10.24
CA GLY A 42 21.58 11.64 10.05
C GLY A 42 22.17 11.01 11.29
N GLY A 43 23.49 10.80 11.26
CA GLY A 43 24.27 10.29 12.39
C GLY A 43 25.53 11.13 12.64
N ASP A 44 25.99 11.10 13.89
CA ASP A 44 27.18 11.82 14.36
C ASP A 44 27.11 13.35 14.20
N LEU A 45 25.90 13.93 14.30
CA LEU A 45 25.66 15.36 14.02
C LEU A 45 25.84 16.30 15.22
N GLY A 46 25.99 15.77 16.45
CA GLY A 46 25.93 16.58 17.67
C GLY A 46 27.06 17.61 17.84
N GLY A 47 28.16 17.44 17.12
CA GLY A 47 29.30 18.37 17.10
C GLY A 47 29.13 19.55 16.15
N VAL A 48 28.23 19.45 15.16
CA VAL A 48 28.11 20.42 14.07
C VAL A 48 27.53 21.73 14.59
N ARG A 49 28.23 22.84 14.35
CA ARG A 49 27.83 24.20 14.80
C ARG A 49 27.35 25.10 13.68
N SER A 50 27.82 24.86 12.47
CA SER A 50 27.45 25.63 11.28
C SER A 50 27.54 24.74 10.06
N VAL A 51 26.77 25.08 9.04
CA VAL A 51 26.80 24.41 7.75
C VAL A 51 27.02 25.44 6.66
N SER A 52 27.75 25.07 5.61
CA SER A 52 27.93 25.95 4.45
C SER A 52 26.81 25.72 3.46
N VAL A 53 26.12 26.78 3.03
CA VAL A 53 24.98 26.71 2.10
C VAL A 53 25.14 27.75 1.00
N TRP A 54 24.84 27.39 -0.25
CA TRP A 54 24.80 28.31 -1.38
C TRP A 54 23.77 27.90 -2.43
N PRO A 55 23.15 28.85 -3.14
CA PRO A 55 22.29 28.56 -4.27
C PRO A 55 23.12 28.12 -5.47
N LEU A 56 22.55 27.25 -6.29
CA LEU A 56 23.08 26.95 -7.61
C LEU A 56 22.43 27.86 -8.65
N GLU A 57 23.24 28.42 -9.55
CA GLU A 57 22.73 29.26 -10.62
C GLU A 57 21.91 28.46 -11.63
N ASP A 58 20.80 29.04 -12.08
CA ASP A 58 19.97 28.50 -13.15
C ASP A 58 20.68 28.73 -14.49
N GLY A 59 21.52 27.78 -14.88
CA GLY A 59 22.16 27.71 -16.19
C GLY A 59 21.47 26.70 -17.13
N GLU A 60 21.98 26.58 -18.36
CA GLU A 60 21.54 25.51 -19.25
C GLU A 60 21.75 24.13 -18.58
N PRO A 61 20.72 23.27 -18.54
CA PRO A 61 20.81 21.98 -17.83
C PRO A 61 21.90 21.05 -18.34
N LYS A 62 22.29 21.12 -19.62
CA LYS A 62 23.26 20.20 -20.26
C LYS A 62 22.97 18.73 -19.90
N GLU A 63 23.99 17.87 -19.91
CA GLU A 63 23.86 16.48 -19.42
C GLU A 63 24.14 16.40 -17.91
N PRO A 64 23.56 15.40 -17.19
CA PRO A 64 23.78 15.22 -15.76
C PRO A 64 25.27 15.05 -15.41
N ARG A 65 25.78 15.95 -14.54
CA ARG A 65 27.18 15.94 -14.11
C ARG A 65 27.39 15.11 -12.84
N SER A 66 28.47 14.33 -12.81
CA SER A 66 28.90 13.60 -11.61
C SER A 66 29.70 14.50 -10.65
N GLY A 67 29.60 14.23 -9.35
CA GLY A 67 30.37 14.92 -8.30
C GLY A 67 29.53 15.94 -7.53
N PHE A 68 30.18 16.99 -7.03
CA PHE A 68 29.54 18.06 -6.27
C PHE A 68 30.03 19.44 -6.74
N PRO A 69 29.16 20.45 -6.83
CA PRO A 69 29.57 21.79 -7.23
C PRO A 69 30.61 22.36 -6.25
N PRO A 70 31.65 23.05 -6.73
CA PRO A 70 32.62 23.69 -5.85
C PRO A 70 31.96 24.81 -5.06
N ALA A 71 32.41 25.01 -3.82
CA ALA A 71 31.92 26.11 -3.00
C ALA A 71 32.34 27.46 -3.62
N PRO A 72 31.39 28.34 -3.97
CA PRO A 72 31.70 29.66 -4.49
C PRO A 72 32.14 30.60 -3.36
N SER A 73 32.67 31.77 -3.72
CA SER A 73 32.97 32.83 -2.75
C SER A 73 31.74 33.35 -2.01
N MET A 74 30.54 33.12 -2.56
CA MET A 74 29.25 33.51 -1.96
C MET A 74 28.66 32.46 -1.03
N ALA A 75 29.38 31.36 -0.76
CA ALA A 75 28.92 30.36 0.19
C ALA A 75 28.74 30.96 1.59
N VAL A 76 27.55 30.76 2.16
CA VAL A 76 27.18 31.34 3.46
C VAL A 76 27.35 30.29 4.54
N SER A 77 28.10 30.62 5.59
CA SER A 77 28.15 29.80 6.80
C SER A 77 26.92 30.10 7.66
N VAL A 78 25.97 29.18 7.68
CA VAL A 78 24.73 29.31 8.44
C VAL A 78 24.89 28.62 9.80
N PRO A 79 24.60 29.29 10.93
CA PRO A 79 24.62 28.65 12.24
C PRO A 79 23.50 27.61 12.36
N VAL A 80 23.81 26.49 13.01
CA VAL A 80 22.81 25.48 13.36
C VAL A 80 21.93 26.03 14.49
N GLN A 81 20.62 26.08 14.24
CA GLN A 81 19.64 26.62 15.20
C GLN A 81 19.32 25.61 16.31
N GLN A 82 19.28 24.33 15.96
CA GLN A 82 19.08 23.23 16.90
C GLN A 82 19.85 22.01 16.42
N ALA A 83 20.57 21.35 17.33
CA ALA A 83 21.34 20.15 17.04
C ALA A 83 20.99 19.03 18.04
N SER A 84 21.02 17.80 17.56
CA SER A 84 21.10 16.57 18.34
C SER A 84 22.17 15.65 17.73
N SER A 85 22.37 14.47 18.30
CA SER A 85 23.25 13.45 17.68
C SER A 85 22.74 12.95 16.32
N CYS A 86 21.44 13.12 16.01
CA CYS A 86 20.81 12.59 14.82
C CYS A 86 20.11 13.63 13.92
N ALA A 87 20.04 14.90 14.33
CA ALA A 87 19.34 15.92 13.56
C ALA A 87 19.95 17.32 13.71
N LEU A 88 19.87 18.10 12.62
CA LEU A 88 20.20 19.52 12.58
C LEU A 88 19.03 20.31 12.02
N LYS A 89 18.71 21.45 12.64
CA LYS A 89 17.81 22.46 12.07
C LYS A 89 18.62 23.64 11.56
N VAL A 90 18.51 23.93 10.28
CA VAL A 90 19.28 24.97 9.58
C VAL A 90 18.35 25.82 8.74
N ALA A 91 18.49 27.14 8.78
CA ALA A 91 17.73 28.06 7.93
C ALA A 91 18.38 28.16 6.53
N VAL A 92 17.60 28.08 5.46
CA VAL A 92 18.06 28.53 4.14
C VAL A 92 17.99 30.06 4.12
N PRO A 93 19.07 30.78 3.79
CA PRO A 93 19.07 32.24 3.78
C PRO A 93 17.95 32.82 2.89
N GLY A 94 17.13 33.72 3.44
CA GLY A 94 16.02 34.36 2.71
C GLY A 94 16.46 35.30 1.58
N ALA A 95 17.75 35.65 1.50
CA ALA A 95 18.31 36.41 0.38
C ALA A 95 18.58 35.56 -0.86
N PHE A 96 18.46 34.23 -0.77
CA PHE A 96 18.63 33.34 -1.91
C PHE A 96 17.37 33.35 -2.79
N THR A 97 17.55 33.03 -4.07
CA THR A 97 16.44 32.72 -4.98
C THR A 97 15.95 31.30 -4.74
N ALA A 98 14.67 31.04 -5.01
CA ALA A 98 14.15 29.68 -5.01
C ALA A 98 14.89 28.83 -6.05
N GLY A 99 15.16 27.57 -5.74
CA GLY A 99 15.90 26.66 -6.62
C GLY A 99 16.58 25.53 -5.87
N VAL A 100 17.66 25.02 -6.46
CA VAL A 100 18.52 23.97 -5.88
C VAL A 100 19.62 24.60 -5.04
N PHE A 101 19.83 24.08 -3.84
CA PHE A 101 20.87 24.54 -2.93
C PHE A 101 21.92 23.47 -2.70
N ALA A 102 23.19 23.85 -2.69
CA ALA A 102 24.27 22.99 -2.25
C ALA A 102 24.56 23.25 -0.77
N VAL A 103 24.75 22.17 -0.02
CA VAL A 103 25.06 22.20 1.40
C VAL A 103 26.27 21.32 1.68
N ASP A 104 27.18 21.82 2.51
CA ASP A 104 28.32 21.09 3.07
C ASP A 104 28.25 21.11 4.60
N VAL A 105 28.14 19.91 5.19
CA VAL A 105 28.07 19.66 6.63
C VAL A 105 29.34 18.92 7.05
N GLU A 106 30.38 19.69 7.38
CA GLU A 106 31.69 19.17 7.80
C GLU A 106 32.27 18.09 6.85
N GLY A 107 32.07 18.26 5.53
CA GLY A 107 32.53 17.35 4.49
C GLY A 107 31.43 16.46 3.89
N GLU A 108 30.28 16.33 4.57
CA GLU A 108 29.11 15.65 4.01
C GLU A 108 28.33 16.62 3.10
N LYS A 109 28.28 16.28 1.82
CA LYS A 109 27.80 17.17 0.76
C LYS A 109 26.49 16.68 0.19
N LEU A 110 25.50 17.58 0.11
CA LEU A 110 24.17 17.27 -0.40
C LEU A 110 23.57 18.42 -1.22
N LEU A 111 22.65 18.06 -2.12
CA LEU A 111 21.88 19.01 -2.93
C LEU A 111 20.42 18.96 -2.49
N LEU A 112 19.91 20.09 -2.02
CA LEU A 112 18.52 20.28 -1.62
C LEU A 112 17.66 20.70 -2.80
N ASN A 113 16.38 20.37 -2.74
CA ASN A 113 15.35 20.61 -3.75
C ASN A 113 15.65 19.98 -5.11
N ARG A 114 16.67 19.11 -5.17
CA ARG A 114 16.98 18.36 -6.36
C ARG A 114 15.87 17.32 -6.59
N PRO A 115 15.41 17.11 -7.84
CA PRO A 115 14.45 16.07 -8.16
C PRO A 115 14.90 14.70 -7.62
N ARG A 116 13.95 13.87 -7.20
CA ARG A 116 14.19 12.51 -6.74
C ARG A 116 13.19 11.58 -7.40
N PRO A 117 13.44 11.12 -8.64
CA PRO A 117 12.61 10.09 -9.24
C PRO A 117 12.80 8.77 -8.50
N GLU A 118 11.70 8.11 -8.13
CA GLU A 118 11.72 6.89 -7.31
C GLU A 118 11.27 5.66 -8.08
N TRP A 119 10.20 5.81 -8.86
CA TRP A 119 9.65 4.72 -9.66
C TRP A 119 8.81 5.25 -10.82
N SER A 120 8.47 4.36 -11.74
CA SER A 120 7.67 4.65 -12.92
C SER A 120 6.83 3.47 -13.33
N GLN A 121 5.76 3.76 -14.09
CA GLN A 121 4.93 2.77 -14.76
C GLN A 121 4.27 3.39 -16.00
N PRO A 122 3.86 2.60 -17.00
CA PRO A 122 3.01 3.10 -18.08
C PRO A 122 1.66 3.60 -17.57
N GLU A 123 1.11 4.62 -18.22
CA GLU A 123 -0.26 5.09 -17.93
C GLU A 123 -1.32 4.03 -18.27
N ARG A 124 -1.03 3.20 -19.28
CA ARG A 124 -1.78 1.98 -19.61
C ARG A 124 -0.85 0.78 -19.48
N LEU A 125 -1.08 -0.05 -18.47
CA LEU A 125 -0.30 -1.26 -18.22
C LEU A 125 -0.52 -2.28 -19.34
N LEU A 126 0.56 -2.86 -19.84
CA LEU A 126 0.50 -3.91 -20.86
C LEU A 126 0.85 -5.26 -20.24
N PRO A 127 0.46 -6.37 -20.88
CA PRO A 127 0.83 -7.69 -20.41
C PRO A 127 2.34 -7.86 -20.19
N GLY A 128 2.67 -8.68 -19.20
CA GLY A 128 4.01 -9.07 -18.84
C GLY A 128 4.82 -7.99 -18.12
N LEU A 129 4.31 -6.76 -17.96
CA LEU A 129 5.05 -5.69 -17.32
C LEU A 129 5.21 -5.88 -15.80
N ALA A 130 6.22 -5.22 -15.27
CA ALA A 130 6.52 -5.12 -13.86
C ALA A 130 6.74 -3.65 -13.49
N GLU A 131 6.88 -3.36 -12.19
CA GLU A 131 7.30 -2.04 -11.73
C GLU A 131 8.58 -1.59 -12.45
N ASN A 132 8.65 -0.30 -12.80
CA ASN A 132 9.78 0.28 -13.52
C ASN A 132 10.05 -0.38 -14.89
N GLN A 133 9.03 -0.97 -15.53
CA GLN A 133 9.14 -1.49 -16.90
C GLN A 133 8.18 -0.80 -17.84
N ALA A 134 8.62 -0.57 -19.08
CA ALA A 134 7.81 0.02 -20.13
C ALA A 134 8.15 -0.59 -21.50
N VAL A 135 7.39 -0.20 -22.51
CA VAL A 135 7.63 -0.59 -23.91
C VAL A 135 7.94 0.65 -24.75
N PRO A 136 8.72 0.54 -25.84
CA PRO A 136 8.93 1.67 -26.75
C PRO A 136 7.60 2.27 -27.22
N GLY A 137 7.50 3.59 -27.27
CA GLY A 137 6.27 4.29 -27.66
C GLY A 137 5.21 4.47 -26.57
N SER A 138 5.32 3.77 -25.42
CA SER A 138 4.33 3.91 -24.34
C SER A 138 4.42 5.27 -23.67
N GLN A 139 3.26 5.75 -23.22
CA GLN A 139 3.19 6.87 -22.30
C GLN A 139 3.48 6.36 -20.88
N ILE A 140 4.47 6.97 -20.23
CA ILE A 140 4.88 6.61 -18.87
C ILE A 140 4.57 7.75 -17.91
N GLU A 141 4.30 7.37 -16.67
CA GLU A 141 4.22 8.27 -15.52
C GLU A 141 5.39 7.95 -14.59
N VAL A 142 6.16 8.97 -14.25
CA VAL A 142 7.27 8.90 -13.29
C VAL A 142 6.79 9.56 -12.01
N PHE A 143 7.05 8.91 -10.87
CA PHE A 143 6.72 9.39 -9.54
C PHE A 143 7.99 9.67 -8.74
N GLY A 144 7.95 10.72 -7.93
CA GLY A 144 9.09 11.14 -7.14
C GLY A 144 8.82 12.43 -6.37
N ARG A 145 9.89 13.09 -5.92
CA ARG A 145 9.82 14.35 -5.18
C ARG A 145 10.56 15.46 -5.92
N ASN A 146 10.16 16.71 -5.65
CA ASN A 146 10.81 17.93 -6.16
C ASN A 146 10.86 18.04 -7.70
N PHE A 147 9.90 17.48 -8.43
CA PHE A 147 9.86 17.58 -9.90
C PHE A 147 9.49 18.98 -10.38
N LEU A 148 8.83 19.75 -9.51
CA LEU A 148 8.45 21.12 -9.74
C LEU A 148 8.42 21.86 -8.40
N LEU A 149 9.10 23.01 -8.30
CA LEU A 149 9.10 23.84 -7.09
C LEU A 149 8.02 24.93 -7.17
N ASP A 150 7.91 25.59 -8.33
CA ASP A 150 6.85 26.54 -8.64
C ASP A 150 5.92 25.96 -9.72
N VAL A 151 4.63 25.84 -9.38
CA VAL A 151 3.62 25.28 -10.28
C VAL A 151 3.38 26.10 -11.56
N THR A 152 3.89 27.33 -11.63
CA THR A 152 3.85 28.17 -12.84
C THR A 152 4.98 27.87 -13.82
N GLU A 153 6.04 27.17 -13.38
CA GLU A 153 7.26 26.92 -14.16
C GLU A 153 7.30 25.52 -14.80
N ARG A 154 6.15 24.89 -15.02
CA ARG A 154 6.00 23.50 -15.52
C ARG A 154 6.83 23.20 -16.78
N THR A 155 6.99 24.19 -17.65
CA THR A 155 7.72 24.07 -18.91
C THR A 155 9.23 23.96 -18.74
N LYS A 156 9.76 24.20 -17.54
CA LYS A 156 11.19 24.04 -17.24
C LYS A 156 11.56 22.62 -16.81
N THR A 157 10.57 21.76 -16.53
CA THR A 157 10.83 20.38 -16.13
C THR A 157 11.28 19.56 -17.34
N LEU A 158 12.38 18.83 -17.19
CA LEU A 158 12.94 17.96 -18.23
C LEU A 158 13.09 16.53 -17.74
N LEU A 159 12.94 15.57 -18.65
CA LEU A 159 13.20 14.15 -18.41
C LEU A 159 14.35 13.70 -19.33
N LEU A 160 15.31 12.96 -18.78
CA LEU A 160 16.41 12.37 -19.52
C LEU A 160 16.52 10.89 -19.16
N LEU A 161 16.58 10.05 -20.19
CA LEU A 161 16.89 8.63 -20.04
C LEU A 161 18.34 8.39 -20.42
N ARG A 162 19.11 7.80 -19.50
CA ARG A 162 20.50 7.43 -19.77
C ARG A 162 20.63 5.92 -19.84
N GLU A 163 21.00 5.41 -21.01
CA GLU A 163 21.20 3.98 -21.23
C GLU A 163 22.38 3.48 -20.40
N ARG A 164 22.17 2.45 -19.56
CA ARG A 164 23.21 1.95 -18.65
C ARG A 164 24.36 1.24 -19.37
N ALA A 165 24.09 0.67 -20.53
CA ALA A 165 25.08 -0.08 -21.31
C ALA A 165 26.08 0.83 -22.04
N THR A 166 25.59 1.94 -22.62
CA THR A 166 26.39 2.82 -23.49
C THR A 166 26.69 4.19 -22.86
N GLY A 167 25.94 4.57 -21.82
CA GLY A 167 25.95 5.92 -21.25
C GLY A 167 25.22 6.95 -22.10
N LYS A 168 24.61 6.56 -23.23
CA LYS A 168 23.93 7.47 -24.14
C LYS A 168 22.68 8.07 -23.47
N SER A 169 22.60 9.40 -23.50
CA SER A 169 21.45 10.15 -23.00
C SER A 169 20.43 10.41 -24.10
N ILE A 170 19.15 10.35 -23.74
CA ILE A 170 18.01 10.69 -24.58
C ILE A 170 17.13 11.64 -23.78
N LEU A 171 17.07 12.90 -24.23
CA LEU A 171 16.16 13.89 -23.65
C LEU A 171 14.74 13.63 -24.14
N ILE A 172 13.78 13.70 -23.23
CA ILE A 172 12.36 13.54 -23.49
C ILE A 172 11.64 14.73 -22.85
N GLU A 173 10.83 15.42 -23.63
CA GLU A 173 9.99 16.50 -23.12
C GLU A 173 8.79 15.90 -22.37
N PRO A 174 8.56 16.28 -21.10
CA PRO A 174 7.36 15.87 -20.39
C PRO A 174 6.09 16.47 -21.01
N GLU A 175 5.04 15.67 -21.12
CA GLU A 175 3.70 16.13 -21.54
C GLU A 175 2.96 16.82 -20.37
N ARG A 176 3.20 16.35 -19.15
CA ARG A 176 2.68 16.92 -17.90
C ARG A 176 3.78 16.91 -16.84
N ALA A 177 3.85 17.96 -16.03
CA ALA A 177 4.73 18.03 -14.86
C ALA A 177 3.99 18.65 -13.67
N GLU A 178 4.10 17.99 -12.53
CA GLU A 178 3.61 18.41 -11.22
C GLU A 178 4.72 18.22 -10.18
N ARG A 179 4.46 18.58 -8.91
CA ARG A 179 5.47 18.48 -7.84
C ARG A 179 6.01 17.06 -7.61
N TYR A 180 5.15 16.06 -7.78
CA TYR A 180 5.45 14.66 -7.45
C TYR A 180 5.25 13.65 -8.59
N ARG A 181 4.79 14.11 -9.74
CA ARG A 181 4.56 13.27 -10.91
C ARG A 181 4.85 14.02 -12.20
N LEU A 182 5.31 13.29 -13.21
CA LEU A 182 5.40 13.77 -14.58
C LEU A 182 5.00 12.66 -15.52
N SER A 183 4.43 13.01 -16.67
CA SER A 183 4.16 12.06 -17.74
C SER A 183 4.94 12.41 -18.99
N ALA A 184 5.37 11.39 -19.73
CA ALA A 184 6.12 11.56 -20.96
C ALA A 184 5.91 10.36 -21.89
N ARG A 185 5.94 10.61 -23.20
CA ARG A 185 5.90 9.55 -24.21
C ARG A 185 7.30 9.08 -24.56
N LEU A 186 7.55 7.79 -24.40
CA LEU A 186 8.80 7.18 -24.83
C LEU A 186 8.89 7.19 -26.37
N PRO A 187 10.07 7.44 -26.96
CA PRO A 187 10.26 7.30 -28.41
C PRO A 187 9.92 5.87 -28.88
N GLN A 188 9.24 5.73 -30.02
CA GLN A 188 8.99 4.40 -30.62
C GLN A 188 10.29 3.68 -31.01
N SER A 189 11.33 4.45 -31.35
CA SER A 189 12.66 3.94 -31.70
C SER A 189 13.56 3.69 -30.49
N LEU A 190 13.05 3.83 -29.25
CA LEU A 190 13.83 3.63 -28.04
C LEU A 190 14.30 2.16 -27.97
N PRO A 191 15.62 1.89 -27.92
CA PRO A 191 16.11 0.52 -27.84
C PRO A 191 15.64 -0.18 -26.57
N VAL A 192 15.40 -1.49 -26.67
CA VAL A 192 15.25 -2.36 -25.49
C VAL A 192 16.54 -2.34 -24.69
N GLY A 193 16.42 -2.17 -23.37
CA GLY A 193 17.55 -2.11 -22.46
C GLY A 193 17.21 -1.45 -21.14
N SER A 194 18.25 -1.29 -20.33
CA SER A 194 18.15 -0.70 -18.99
C SER A 194 18.57 0.76 -19.01
N TYR A 195 17.75 1.63 -18.43
CA TYR A 195 17.95 3.07 -18.40
C TYR A 195 17.89 3.60 -16.97
N GLU A 196 18.60 4.68 -16.71
CA GLU A 196 18.41 5.52 -15.54
C GLU A 196 17.48 6.67 -15.90
N ILE A 197 16.52 6.96 -15.01
CA ILE A 197 15.64 8.12 -15.12
C ILE A 197 16.29 9.31 -14.40
N TRP A 198 16.44 10.40 -15.13
CA TRP A 198 16.93 11.69 -14.63
C TRP A 198 15.88 12.76 -14.86
N VAL A 199 15.57 13.55 -13.83
CA VAL A 199 14.60 14.65 -13.88
C VAL A 199 15.31 15.95 -13.51
N HIS A 200 15.02 17.02 -14.23
CA HIS A 200 15.45 18.38 -13.91
C HIS A 200 14.19 19.23 -13.64
N ASN A 201 14.14 20.00 -12.56
CA ASN A 201 12.97 20.84 -12.22
C ASN A 201 13.07 22.29 -12.67
N GLY A 202 14.12 22.61 -13.44
CA GLY A 202 14.36 23.95 -13.98
C GLY A 202 15.48 24.72 -13.28
N HIS A 203 16.02 24.19 -12.17
CA HIS A 203 16.99 24.91 -11.35
C HIS A 203 18.35 24.20 -11.21
N GLY A 204 19.41 24.97 -11.02
CA GLY A 204 20.75 24.47 -10.69
C GLY A 204 21.60 23.95 -11.86
N GLY A 205 21.18 24.20 -13.11
CA GLY A 205 21.93 23.86 -14.32
C GLY A 205 22.35 22.39 -14.38
N GLU A 206 23.60 22.12 -14.78
CA GLU A 206 24.13 20.74 -14.90
C GLU A 206 24.15 19.93 -13.59
N TRP A 207 24.05 20.59 -12.43
CA TRP A 207 23.99 19.98 -11.11
C TRP A 207 22.54 19.71 -10.64
N GLY A 208 21.56 20.33 -11.29
CA GLY A 208 20.14 20.25 -10.96
C GLY A 208 19.47 18.92 -11.29
N TRP A 209 20.09 18.11 -12.16
CA TRP A 209 19.56 16.82 -12.59
C TRP A 209 19.47 15.82 -11.46
N GLY A 210 18.28 15.44 -11.00
CA GLY A 210 18.06 14.38 -10.02
C GLY A 210 17.86 13.01 -10.63
N GLY A 211 18.60 11.99 -10.17
CA GLY A 211 18.46 10.60 -10.61
C GLY A 211 18.11 9.67 -9.45
N GLY A 212 17.94 8.38 -9.73
CA GLY A 212 17.75 7.36 -8.70
C GLY A 212 16.83 6.22 -9.12
N ALA A 213 15.86 6.50 -9.97
CA ALA A 213 14.99 5.48 -10.54
C ALA A 213 15.63 4.81 -11.76
N THR A 214 15.25 3.54 -11.95
CA THR A 214 15.60 2.77 -13.15
C THR A 214 14.35 2.57 -14.01
N LEU A 215 14.57 2.34 -15.30
CA LEU A 215 13.53 1.97 -16.25
C LEU A 215 14.07 0.85 -17.13
N GLU A 216 13.40 -0.29 -17.13
CA GLU A 216 13.67 -1.36 -18.08
C GLU A 216 12.71 -1.24 -19.26
N VAL A 217 13.25 -0.94 -20.44
CA VAL A 217 12.48 -0.90 -21.68
C VAL A 217 12.57 -2.27 -22.32
N LYS A 218 11.44 -2.93 -22.56
CA LYS A 218 11.39 -4.26 -23.18
C LYS A 218 10.38 -4.35 -24.30
N ALA A 219 10.43 -5.44 -25.06
CA ALA A 219 9.44 -5.72 -26.08
C ALA A 219 8.05 -5.92 -25.46
N ALA A 220 7.01 -5.41 -26.13
CA ALA A 220 5.63 -5.61 -25.70
C ALA A 220 5.26 -7.10 -25.77
N GLU A 221 4.73 -7.64 -24.67
CA GLU A 221 4.04 -8.92 -24.73
C GLU A 221 2.66 -8.72 -25.36
N SER A 222 2.30 -9.61 -26.28
CA SER A 222 0.98 -9.63 -26.89
C SER A 222 0.26 -10.92 -26.50
N TRP A 223 -1.00 -10.78 -26.09
CA TRP A 223 -1.90 -11.90 -25.94
C TRP A 223 -2.47 -12.30 -27.30
N PRO A 224 -2.97 -13.55 -27.44
CA PRO A 224 -3.70 -13.93 -28.63
C PRO A 224 -4.88 -12.97 -28.87
N SER A 225 -5.04 -12.54 -30.11
CA SER A 225 -6.08 -11.59 -30.53
C SER A 225 -7.21 -12.25 -31.33
N THR A 226 -7.27 -13.59 -31.33
CA THR A 226 -8.35 -14.35 -31.98
C THR A 226 -9.69 -13.96 -31.37
N LEU A 227 -10.63 -13.53 -32.21
CA LEU A 227 -11.95 -13.08 -31.80
C LEU A 227 -12.93 -14.25 -31.67
N PHE A 228 -13.61 -14.33 -30.54
CA PHE A 228 -14.69 -15.26 -30.23
C PHE A 228 -15.95 -14.48 -29.91
N ASN A 229 -16.74 -14.14 -30.93
CA ASN A 229 -17.99 -13.42 -30.75
C ASN A 229 -19.05 -14.34 -30.14
N VAL A 230 -19.60 -13.99 -28.98
CA VAL A 230 -20.58 -14.83 -28.25
C VAL A 230 -21.84 -15.15 -29.07
N ARG A 231 -22.20 -14.32 -30.06
CA ARG A 231 -23.34 -14.58 -30.95
C ARG A 231 -23.11 -15.78 -31.87
N GLU A 232 -21.86 -16.03 -32.28
CA GLU A 232 -21.49 -17.21 -33.06
C GLU A 232 -21.63 -18.50 -32.24
N PHE A 233 -21.64 -18.39 -30.92
CA PHE A 233 -21.88 -19.48 -29.98
C PHE A 233 -23.35 -19.60 -29.54
N GLY A 234 -24.23 -18.77 -30.11
CA GLY A 234 -25.68 -18.80 -29.91
C GLY A 234 -26.22 -17.81 -28.89
N ALA A 235 -25.43 -16.84 -28.43
CA ALA A 235 -25.92 -15.79 -27.53
C ALA A 235 -26.89 -14.85 -28.27
N ARG A 236 -27.97 -14.46 -27.60
CA ARG A 236 -28.99 -13.56 -28.14
C ARG A 236 -28.80 -12.12 -27.69
N GLY A 237 -28.42 -11.89 -26.43
CA GLY A 237 -28.21 -10.53 -25.89
C GLY A 237 -29.49 -9.71 -25.78
N ASP A 238 -30.65 -10.36 -25.59
CA ASP A 238 -31.98 -9.75 -25.54
C ASP A 238 -32.50 -9.45 -24.11
N GLY A 239 -31.72 -9.81 -23.08
CA GLY A 239 -32.01 -9.62 -21.67
C GLY A 239 -32.94 -10.66 -21.05
N VAL A 240 -33.43 -11.63 -21.84
CA VAL A 240 -34.42 -12.63 -21.43
C VAL A 240 -33.90 -14.04 -21.62
N SER A 241 -33.31 -14.31 -22.77
CA SER A 241 -32.73 -15.58 -23.14
C SER A 241 -31.51 -15.90 -22.28
N ASP A 242 -31.38 -17.15 -21.86
CA ASP A 242 -30.22 -17.59 -21.07
C ASP A 242 -28.99 -17.79 -21.97
N ASP A 243 -28.09 -16.83 -21.93
CA ASP A 243 -26.88 -16.81 -22.75
C ASP A 243 -25.69 -17.53 -22.09
N SER A 244 -25.89 -18.17 -20.94
CA SER A 244 -24.82 -18.83 -20.17
C SER A 244 -24.08 -19.89 -20.99
N ALA A 245 -24.81 -20.73 -21.74
CA ALA A 245 -24.20 -21.79 -22.54
C ALA A 245 -23.36 -21.25 -23.70
N ALA A 246 -23.75 -20.11 -24.29
CA ALA A 246 -23.02 -19.48 -25.38
C ALA A 246 -21.72 -18.84 -24.86
N LEU A 247 -21.81 -18.07 -23.77
CA LEU A 247 -20.64 -17.46 -23.12
C LEU A 247 -19.63 -18.52 -22.67
N ARG A 248 -20.09 -19.61 -22.04
CA ARG A 248 -19.22 -20.73 -21.62
C ARG A 248 -18.48 -21.37 -22.80
N LYS A 249 -19.15 -21.53 -23.94
CA LYS A 249 -18.51 -22.09 -25.15
C LYS A 249 -17.47 -21.14 -25.73
N ALA A 250 -17.76 -19.84 -25.78
CA ALA A 250 -16.81 -18.83 -26.25
C ALA A 250 -15.55 -18.80 -25.37
N LEU A 251 -15.71 -18.76 -24.04
CA LEU A 251 -14.60 -18.81 -23.08
C LEU A 251 -13.78 -20.11 -23.23
N LYS A 252 -14.44 -21.26 -23.39
CA LYS A 252 -13.74 -22.54 -23.63
C LYS A 252 -12.99 -22.57 -24.98
N ALA A 253 -13.53 -21.90 -26.00
CA ALA A 253 -12.86 -21.78 -27.29
C ALA A 253 -11.60 -20.90 -27.18
N ALA A 254 -11.68 -19.76 -26.49
CA ALA A 254 -10.53 -18.92 -26.16
C ALA A 254 -9.48 -19.69 -25.36
N GLU A 255 -9.89 -20.41 -24.32
CA GLU A 255 -9.02 -21.27 -23.52
C GLU A 255 -8.26 -22.30 -24.38
N LYS A 256 -8.98 -22.99 -25.28
CA LYS A 256 -8.38 -23.98 -26.19
C LYS A 256 -7.40 -23.35 -27.18
N ALA A 257 -7.62 -22.08 -27.55
CA ALA A 257 -6.73 -21.31 -28.40
C ALA A 257 -5.52 -20.71 -27.63
N GLY A 258 -5.44 -20.91 -26.31
CA GLY A 258 -4.39 -20.36 -25.45
C GLY A 258 -4.62 -18.91 -25.03
N GLY A 259 -5.83 -18.39 -25.23
CA GLY A 259 -6.23 -16.99 -25.01
C GLY A 259 -7.03 -16.46 -26.20
N GLY A 260 -7.42 -15.19 -26.13
CA GLY A 260 -8.21 -14.55 -27.18
C GLY A 260 -9.10 -13.44 -26.68
N ILE A 261 -9.84 -12.84 -27.59
CA ILE A 261 -10.85 -11.82 -27.30
C ILE A 261 -12.21 -12.52 -27.31
N VAL A 262 -12.86 -12.63 -26.15
CA VAL A 262 -14.27 -13.02 -26.06
C VAL A 262 -15.10 -11.76 -26.12
N TYR A 263 -15.74 -11.54 -27.28
CA TYR A 263 -16.42 -10.30 -27.60
C TYR A 263 -17.93 -10.42 -27.43
N LEU A 264 -18.51 -9.45 -26.73
CA LEU A 264 -19.93 -9.30 -26.44
C LEU A 264 -20.45 -8.01 -27.10
N PRO A 265 -21.00 -8.10 -28.33
CA PRO A 265 -21.61 -6.94 -28.98
C PRO A 265 -22.70 -6.32 -28.11
N ALA A 266 -23.06 -5.06 -28.36
CA ALA A 266 -24.11 -4.34 -27.65
C ALA A 266 -25.38 -5.21 -27.45
N GLY A 267 -25.88 -5.25 -26.22
CA GLY A 267 -26.97 -6.14 -25.81
C GLY A 267 -27.00 -6.38 -24.30
N SER A 268 -28.08 -6.99 -23.83
CA SER A 268 -28.22 -7.47 -22.45
C SER A 268 -28.16 -9.00 -22.44
N TYR A 269 -27.12 -9.58 -21.86
CA TYR A 269 -26.91 -11.01 -21.81
C TYR A 269 -27.32 -11.53 -20.43
N ALA A 270 -28.47 -12.20 -20.34
CA ALA A 270 -28.90 -12.83 -19.09
C ALA A 270 -28.12 -14.13 -18.87
N VAL A 271 -27.45 -14.24 -17.73
CA VAL A 271 -26.63 -15.39 -17.35
C VAL A 271 -26.98 -15.86 -15.95
N ARG A 272 -26.77 -17.13 -15.61
CA ARG A 272 -27.28 -17.74 -14.36
C ARG A 272 -26.26 -18.56 -13.58
N GLU A 273 -25.02 -18.62 -14.03
CA GLU A 273 -23.97 -19.44 -13.43
C GLU A 273 -22.66 -18.65 -13.28
N ALA A 274 -21.67 -19.27 -12.66
CA ALA A 274 -20.32 -18.72 -12.59
C ALA A 274 -19.50 -19.04 -13.84
N PHE A 275 -18.63 -18.12 -14.24
CA PHE A 275 -17.70 -18.32 -15.37
C PHE A 275 -16.25 -18.20 -14.92
N PHE A 276 -15.38 -18.97 -15.58
CA PHE A 276 -13.94 -18.86 -15.43
C PHE A 276 -13.36 -18.09 -16.62
N LEU A 277 -12.55 -17.06 -16.34
CA LEU A 277 -11.82 -16.30 -17.34
C LEU A 277 -10.44 -16.96 -17.57
N PRO A 278 -10.23 -17.61 -18.72
CA PRO A 278 -8.98 -18.30 -19.00
C PRO A 278 -7.78 -17.35 -19.06
N PRO A 279 -6.55 -17.87 -18.93
CA PRO A 279 -5.35 -17.06 -19.14
C PRO A 279 -5.36 -16.38 -20.52
N LYS A 280 -4.77 -15.18 -20.57
CA LYS A 280 -4.59 -14.37 -21.78
C LYS A 280 -5.90 -14.09 -22.52
N THR A 281 -6.98 -13.92 -21.78
CA THR A 281 -8.32 -13.64 -22.32
C THR A 281 -8.73 -12.21 -22.07
N LEU A 282 -9.15 -11.51 -23.11
CA LEU A 282 -9.85 -10.23 -23.03
C LEU A 282 -11.35 -10.49 -23.16
N LEU A 283 -12.14 -10.13 -22.14
CA LEU A 283 -13.60 -10.07 -22.21
C LEU A 283 -14.00 -8.64 -22.58
N GLU A 284 -14.50 -8.45 -23.80
CA GLU A 284 -14.71 -7.11 -24.38
C GLU A 284 -16.18 -6.88 -24.74
N GLY A 285 -16.70 -5.68 -24.44
CA GLY A 285 -17.99 -5.19 -24.94
C GLY A 285 -17.89 -3.92 -25.77
N ASP A 286 -19.03 -3.45 -26.29
CA ASP A 286 -19.11 -2.21 -27.10
C ASP A 286 -19.10 -0.92 -26.25
N GLY A 287 -18.91 -1.04 -24.94
CA GLY A 287 -18.95 0.04 -23.95
C GLY A 287 -19.87 -0.30 -22.78
N LYS A 288 -19.54 0.21 -21.59
CA LYS A 288 -20.29 -0.05 -20.36
C LYS A 288 -21.78 0.30 -20.46
N ASP A 289 -22.16 1.30 -21.25
CA ASP A 289 -23.58 1.65 -21.42
C ASP A 289 -24.31 0.77 -22.44
N PHE A 290 -23.60 -0.01 -23.25
CA PHE A 290 -24.17 -0.77 -24.38
C PHE A 290 -24.18 -2.28 -24.18
N THR A 291 -23.18 -2.83 -23.48
CA THR A 291 -23.05 -4.27 -23.24
C THR A 291 -23.23 -4.59 -21.77
N TRP A 292 -24.21 -5.44 -21.44
CA TRP A 292 -24.52 -5.84 -20.07
C TRP A 292 -24.49 -7.36 -19.89
N LEU A 293 -23.78 -7.86 -18.89
CA LEU A 293 -23.94 -9.20 -18.34
C LEU A 293 -24.77 -9.12 -17.05
N LYS A 294 -25.89 -9.84 -17.01
CA LYS A 294 -26.89 -9.73 -15.94
C LYS A 294 -27.11 -11.08 -15.28
N TRP A 295 -26.76 -11.18 -14.01
CA TRP A 295 -27.17 -12.29 -13.15
C TRP A 295 -28.60 -12.10 -12.64
N PRO A 296 -29.26 -13.15 -12.12
CA PRO A 296 -30.56 -13.00 -11.48
C PRO A 296 -30.55 -11.92 -10.40
N GLN A 297 -31.62 -11.14 -10.35
CA GLN A 297 -31.80 -9.98 -9.46
C GLN A 297 -32.81 -10.26 -8.34
N ASN A 298 -33.07 -11.53 -8.04
CA ASN A 298 -34.01 -11.93 -6.99
C ASN A 298 -33.36 -11.82 -5.61
N ALA A 299 -34.09 -11.27 -4.63
CA ALA A 299 -33.67 -11.21 -3.25
C ALA A 299 -33.22 -12.60 -2.73
N PRO A 300 -31.94 -12.81 -2.38
CA PRO A 300 -31.51 -14.05 -1.74
C PRO A 300 -32.17 -14.17 -0.36
N ARG A 301 -32.75 -15.34 -0.05
CA ARG A 301 -33.46 -15.61 1.22
C ARG A 301 -32.67 -16.46 2.20
N SER A 302 -31.58 -17.08 1.75
CA SER A 302 -30.69 -17.87 2.60
C SER A 302 -29.24 -17.84 2.07
N PRO A 303 -28.22 -18.14 2.89
CA PRO A 303 -26.82 -18.13 2.44
C PRO A 303 -26.53 -19.09 1.27
N ASN A 304 -27.33 -20.15 1.13
CA ASN A 304 -27.16 -21.18 0.10
C ASN A 304 -27.69 -20.74 -1.28
N GLU A 305 -28.42 -19.63 -1.37
CA GLU A 305 -28.91 -19.09 -2.65
C GLU A 305 -27.86 -18.24 -3.38
N PHE A 306 -26.76 -17.89 -2.70
CA PHE A 306 -25.67 -17.15 -3.32
C PHE A 306 -24.72 -18.08 -4.08
N LEU A 307 -24.34 -17.67 -5.29
CA LEU A 307 -23.12 -18.17 -5.90
C LEU A 307 -21.91 -17.73 -5.05
N PRO A 308 -20.86 -18.54 -4.87
CA PRO A 308 -19.65 -18.09 -4.17
C PRO A 308 -18.97 -16.92 -4.88
N ALA A 309 -18.94 -16.93 -6.22
CA ALA A 309 -18.55 -15.81 -7.09
C ALA A 309 -19.24 -15.95 -8.46
N VAL A 310 -19.41 -14.85 -9.20
CA VAL A 310 -19.91 -14.93 -10.59
C VAL A 310 -18.80 -15.05 -11.63
N LEU A 311 -17.62 -14.47 -11.36
CA LEU A 311 -16.43 -14.59 -12.21
C LEU A 311 -15.25 -15.10 -11.39
N TYR A 312 -14.59 -16.12 -11.93
CA TYR A 312 -13.31 -16.65 -11.44
C TYR A 312 -12.20 -16.24 -12.41
N GLY A 313 -11.26 -15.42 -11.95
CA GLY A 313 -10.12 -14.96 -12.76
C GLY A 313 -8.94 -15.92 -12.70
N SER A 314 -8.17 -16.01 -13.79
CA SER A 314 -6.96 -16.83 -13.85
C SER A 314 -5.69 -16.11 -13.35
N GLY A 315 -5.79 -14.81 -13.03
CA GLY A 315 -4.67 -13.89 -12.83
C GLY A 315 -4.04 -13.35 -14.12
N GLN A 316 -4.47 -13.77 -15.31
CA GLN A 316 -4.02 -13.23 -16.60
C GLN A 316 -5.21 -12.98 -17.52
N TYR A 317 -5.91 -11.86 -17.35
CA TYR A 317 -7.09 -11.54 -18.15
C TYR A 317 -7.38 -10.05 -18.11
N SER A 318 -8.26 -9.63 -19.02
CA SER A 318 -8.78 -8.28 -19.04
C SER A 318 -10.30 -8.29 -19.21
N ILE A 319 -10.97 -7.32 -18.61
CA ILE A 319 -12.38 -7.03 -18.83
C ILE A 319 -12.46 -5.56 -19.26
N GLU A 320 -12.95 -5.31 -20.48
CA GLU A 320 -13.01 -3.96 -21.04
C GLU A 320 -14.38 -3.64 -21.62
N GLY A 321 -14.90 -2.44 -21.32
CA GLY A 321 -16.04 -1.87 -22.04
C GLY A 321 -17.37 -2.61 -21.87
N LEU A 322 -17.73 -3.05 -20.67
CA LEU A 322 -19.03 -3.69 -20.39
C LEU A 322 -19.52 -3.43 -18.96
N SER A 323 -20.77 -3.77 -18.70
CA SER A 323 -21.40 -3.69 -17.39
C SER A 323 -21.73 -5.07 -16.81
N LEU A 324 -21.54 -5.22 -15.50
CA LEU A 324 -21.93 -6.39 -14.71
C LEU A 324 -23.03 -5.98 -13.72
N LEU A 325 -24.16 -6.71 -13.73
CA LEU A 325 -25.24 -6.50 -12.75
C LEU A 325 -25.43 -7.77 -11.92
N VAL A 326 -25.17 -7.67 -10.62
CA VAL A 326 -25.08 -8.82 -9.72
C VAL A 326 -25.80 -8.57 -8.39
N ARG A 327 -26.62 -9.54 -7.98
CA ARG A 327 -27.27 -9.57 -6.65
C ARG A 327 -27.14 -10.94 -5.96
N ASN A 328 -27.17 -12.03 -6.73
CA ASN A 328 -27.22 -13.40 -6.21
C ASN A 328 -25.84 -14.09 -6.16
N ALA A 329 -24.82 -13.37 -5.73
CA ALA A 329 -23.51 -13.93 -5.45
C ALA A 329 -22.89 -13.28 -4.23
N ARG A 330 -22.01 -14.00 -3.54
CA ARG A 330 -21.15 -13.43 -2.51
C ARG A 330 -20.06 -12.59 -3.13
N ARG A 331 -19.68 -12.82 -4.38
CA ARG A 331 -18.61 -12.07 -5.04
C ARG A 331 -18.87 -11.80 -6.50
N VAL A 332 -18.43 -10.63 -6.97
CA VAL A 332 -18.46 -10.36 -8.40
C VAL A 332 -17.27 -11.03 -9.08
N LEU A 333 -16.06 -10.62 -8.71
CA LEU A 333 -14.82 -11.13 -9.27
C LEU A 333 -13.92 -11.70 -8.16
N LEU A 334 -13.70 -13.02 -8.20
CA LEU A 334 -12.72 -13.71 -7.36
C LEU A 334 -11.57 -14.15 -8.25
N ASP A 335 -10.38 -13.56 -8.06
CA ASP A 335 -9.21 -14.03 -8.80
C ASP A 335 -8.51 -15.19 -8.09
N LEU A 336 -8.10 -16.22 -8.84
CA LEU A 336 -7.39 -17.35 -8.25
C LEU A 336 -6.00 -16.96 -7.68
N SER A 337 -5.49 -15.75 -7.91
CA SER A 337 -4.28 -15.25 -7.25
C SER A 337 -4.38 -15.24 -5.73
N VAL A 338 -5.60 -15.15 -5.16
CA VAL A 338 -5.82 -15.15 -3.71
C VAL A 338 -5.31 -16.42 -3.03
N LEU A 339 -5.18 -17.53 -3.77
CA LEU A 339 -4.59 -18.77 -3.23
C LEU A 339 -3.08 -18.69 -3.02
N ALA A 340 -2.42 -17.72 -3.64
CA ALA A 340 -1.01 -17.41 -3.44
C ALA A 340 -0.78 -16.18 -2.57
N ASP A 341 -1.85 -15.49 -2.16
CA ASP A 341 -1.79 -14.36 -1.25
C ASP A 341 -1.20 -14.77 0.10
N ARG A 342 -0.14 -14.09 0.53
CA ARG A 342 0.55 -14.38 1.79
C ARG A 342 -0.22 -13.97 3.04
N LEU A 343 -1.21 -13.10 2.86
CA LEU A 343 -1.99 -12.47 3.92
C LEU A 343 -3.38 -13.11 4.07
N LEU A 344 -3.73 -14.04 3.19
CA LEU A 344 -4.98 -14.77 3.24
C LEU A 344 -4.75 -16.19 3.82
N PRO A 345 -5.50 -16.60 4.85
CA PRO A 345 -5.48 -17.98 5.33
C PRO A 345 -5.85 -18.95 4.21
N THR A 346 -5.04 -20.00 3.99
CA THR A 346 -5.23 -20.95 2.88
C THR A 346 -6.59 -21.64 2.93
N ASP A 347 -7.10 -21.94 4.12
CA ASP A 347 -8.41 -22.57 4.33
C ASP A 347 -9.58 -21.67 3.91
N LEU A 348 -9.49 -20.37 4.22
CA LEU A 348 -10.48 -19.38 3.80
C LEU A 348 -10.47 -19.19 2.28
N ALA A 349 -9.28 -19.11 1.68
CA ALA A 349 -9.10 -18.99 0.24
C ALA A 349 -9.68 -20.21 -0.51
N GLU A 350 -9.43 -21.42 0.00
CA GLU A 350 -9.85 -22.65 -0.66
C GLU A 350 -11.35 -22.93 -0.55
N ALA A 351 -11.98 -22.61 0.59
CA ALA A 351 -13.38 -22.96 0.85
C ALA A 351 -14.35 -22.42 -0.22
N GLU A 352 -14.00 -21.32 -0.88
CA GLU A 352 -14.87 -20.58 -1.79
C GLU A 352 -14.58 -20.82 -3.28
N ILE A 353 -13.48 -21.51 -3.55
CA ILE A 353 -13.02 -21.83 -4.91
C ILE A 353 -13.38 -23.29 -5.22
N PRO A 354 -14.11 -23.56 -6.32
CA PRO A 354 -14.38 -24.92 -6.76
C PRO A 354 -13.11 -25.74 -6.89
N ALA A 355 -13.11 -26.97 -6.36
CA ALA A 355 -11.93 -27.85 -6.36
C ALA A 355 -11.23 -28.00 -7.74
N PRO A 356 -11.94 -28.06 -8.88
CA PRO A 356 -11.30 -28.10 -10.20
C PRO A 356 -10.49 -26.84 -10.55
N LEU A 357 -10.85 -25.68 -10.01
CA LEU A 357 -10.19 -24.41 -10.29
C LEU A 357 -8.96 -24.18 -9.40
N ARG A 358 -8.92 -24.74 -8.18
CA ARG A 358 -7.79 -24.56 -7.25
C ARG A 358 -6.44 -24.95 -7.85
N ARG A 359 -6.40 -26.00 -8.68
CA ARG A 359 -5.18 -26.47 -9.35
C ARG A 359 -4.67 -25.53 -10.45
N ARG A 360 -5.44 -24.50 -10.78
CA ARG A 360 -5.13 -23.51 -11.83
C ARG A 360 -4.61 -22.18 -11.25
N ALA A 361 -4.55 -22.09 -9.93
CA ALA A 361 -4.07 -20.92 -9.21
C ALA A 361 -2.57 -20.69 -9.40
N ALA A 362 -2.10 -19.53 -8.94
CA ALA A 362 -0.68 -19.21 -8.95
C ALA A 362 0.11 -20.20 -8.12
N ALA A 363 1.29 -20.58 -8.60
CA ALA A 363 2.20 -21.43 -7.82
C ALA A 363 2.92 -20.62 -6.73
N SER A 364 3.04 -19.30 -6.92
CA SER A 364 3.67 -18.39 -5.97
C SER A 364 3.10 -16.97 -6.05
N PRO A 365 3.12 -16.22 -4.94
CA PRO A 365 2.75 -14.81 -4.93
C PRO A 365 3.64 -14.00 -5.88
N TRP A 366 3.00 -13.06 -6.60
CA TRP A 366 3.63 -12.17 -7.57
C TRP A 366 4.33 -12.87 -8.75
N GLU A 367 3.99 -14.12 -9.03
CA GLU A 367 4.21 -14.71 -10.36
C GLU A 367 3.65 -13.73 -11.41
N THR A 368 4.34 -13.56 -12.55
CA THR A 368 3.92 -12.63 -13.60
C THR A 368 2.48 -12.92 -14.01
N ARG A 369 1.61 -12.01 -13.59
CA ARG A 369 0.17 -12.03 -13.73
C ARG A 369 -0.23 -10.62 -14.13
N ASP A 370 -1.34 -10.51 -14.82
CA ASP A 370 -1.74 -9.35 -15.59
C ASP A 370 -3.26 -9.24 -15.48
N LEU A 371 -3.73 -8.26 -14.74
CA LEU A 371 -5.15 -8.10 -14.47
C LEU A 371 -5.58 -6.69 -14.81
N PHE A 372 -6.43 -6.54 -15.81
CA PHE A 372 -6.85 -5.22 -16.29
C PHE A 372 -8.38 -5.12 -16.33
N LEU A 373 -8.96 -4.27 -15.49
CA LEU A 373 -10.36 -3.84 -15.58
C LEU A 373 -10.38 -2.42 -16.13
N ARG A 374 -10.96 -2.22 -17.32
CA ARG A 374 -10.98 -0.91 -17.97
C ARG A 374 -12.36 -0.53 -18.44
N ASN A 375 -12.83 0.65 -18.07
CA ASN A 375 -14.12 1.16 -18.52
C ASN A 375 -15.26 0.15 -18.26
N VAL A 376 -15.29 -0.42 -17.06
CA VAL A 376 -16.28 -1.42 -16.62
C VAL A 376 -17.20 -0.80 -15.57
N ARG A 377 -18.52 -1.02 -15.68
CA ARG A 377 -19.44 -0.73 -14.59
C ARG A 377 -19.80 -2.03 -13.86
N ILE A 378 -19.77 -2.01 -12.53
CA ILE A 378 -20.20 -3.13 -11.70
C ILE A 378 -21.26 -2.63 -10.72
N ASP A 379 -22.49 -3.06 -10.95
CA ASP A 379 -23.62 -2.86 -10.07
C ASP A 379 -23.77 -4.09 -9.17
N TYR A 380 -23.25 -4.01 -7.94
CA TYR A 380 -23.25 -5.11 -6.98
C TYR A 380 -24.01 -4.76 -5.71
N LEU A 381 -25.27 -5.17 -5.67
CA LEU A 381 -26.20 -4.78 -4.63
C LEU A 381 -26.87 -6.01 -3.99
N PRO A 382 -26.10 -6.90 -3.33
CA PRO A 382 -26.62 -8.18 -2.81
C PRO A 382 -27.74 -7.99 -1.78
N PHE A 383 -27.72 -6.85 -1.08
CA PHE A 383 -28.66 -6.50 -0.02
C PHE A 383 -29.63 -5.36 -0.38
N ALA A 384 -29.78 -5.03 -1.68
CA ALA A 384 -30.71 -3.98 -2.08
C ALA A 384 -32.18 -4.32 -1.82
N GLY A 385 -32.94 -3.37 -1.28
CA GLY A 385 -34.39 -3.46 -1.11
C GLY A 385 -34.94 -2.22 -0.39
N ALA A 386 -36.24 -2.21 -0.07
CA ALA A 386 -36.80 -1.29 0.91
C ALA A 386 -37.24 -2.08 2.16
N PRO A 387 -36.71 -1.77 3.37
CA PRO A 387 -37.11 -2.51 4.56
C PRO A 387 -38.61 -2.30 4.80
N GLY A 388 -39.34 -3.39 5.04
CA GLY A 388 -40.72 -3.31 5.52
C GLY A 388 -40.78 -2.67 6.92
N ARG A 389 -41.99 -2.46 7.46
CA ARG A 389 -42.17 -1.89 8.82
C ARG A 389 -41.57 -2.74 9.95
N GLN A 390 -41.24 -3.99 9.68
CA GLN A 390 -40.66 -4.97 10.60
C GLN A 390 -39.46 -5.64 9.89
N PRO A 391 -38.37 -4.90 9.67
CA PRO A 391 -37.24 -5.38 8.88
C PRO A 391 -36.61 -6.64 9.49
N GLU A 392 -36.67 -6.81 10.81
CA GLU A 392 -36.23 -8.01 11.54
C GLU A 392 -36.96 -9.31 11.15
N ARG A 393 -38.10 -9.19 10.47
CA ARG A 393 -38.87 -10.33 9.94
C ARG A 393 -38.56 -10.64 8.49
N ASP A 394 -37.84 -9.76 7.80
CA ASP A 394 -37.39 -10.02 6.43
C ASP A 394 -36.28 -11.10 6.46
N PRO A 395 -36.37 -12.18 5.66
CA PRO A 395 -35.30 -13.17 5.59
C PRO A 395 -33.92 -12.56 5.30
N GLN A 396 -33.85 -11.48 4.52
CA GLN A 396 -32.59 -10.79 4.21
C GLN A 396 -31.95 -10.11 5.41
N TRP A 397 -32.72 -9.82 6.47
CA TRP A 397 -32.18 -9.25 7.71
C TRP A 397 -31.18 -10.18 8.38
N SER A 398 -31.42 -11.49 8.31
CA SER A 398 -30.51 -12.51 8.86
C SER A 398 -29.20 -12.66 8.09
N LEU A 399 -29.10 -12.10 6.88
CA LEU A 399 -27.94 -12.25 5.96
C LEU A 399 -26.93 -11.11 6.08
N GLY A 400 -27.04 -10.29 7.13
CA GLY A 400 -26.14 -9.15 7.37
C GLY A 400 -26.84 -7.81 7.61
N GLN A 401 -28.09 -7.86 8.09
CA GLN A 401 -28.90 -6.68 8.42
C GLN A 401 -28.90 -5.64 7.30
N TRP A 402 -29.08 -6.10 6.05
CA TRP A 402 -29.12 -5.23 4.86
C TRP A 402 -27.79 -4.54 4.54
N GLY A 403 -26.67 -5.24 4.76
CA GLY A 403 -25.32 -4.72 4.53
C GLY A 403 -24.78 -3.85 5.66
N LEU A 404 -25.48 -3.78 6.81
CA LEU A 404 -25.05 -3.05 7.99
C LEU A 404 -24.15 -3.88 8.92
N ALA A 405 -24.25 -5.21 8.89
CA ALA A 405 -23.46 -6.11 9.71
C ALA A 405 -22.86 -7.22 8.83
N GLY A 406 -21.54 -7.32 8.76
CA GLY A 406 -20.87 -8.37 7.97
C GLY A 406 -19.35 -8.26 8.07
N ARG A 407 -18.65 -9.40 8.02
CA ARG A 407 -17.19 -9.47 8.17
C ARG A 407 -16.49 -8.82 6.97
N GLU A 408 -15.29 -8.28 7.16
CA GLU A 408 -14.57 -7.52 6.12
C GLU A 408 -14.22 -8.34 4.86
N ASP A 409 -14.18 -9.66 4.99
CA ASP A 409 -13.87 -10.64 3.94
C ASP A 409 -15.11 -11.24 3.23
N GLU A 410 -16.31 -10.85 3.67
CA GLU A 410 -17.58 -11.29 3.12
C GLU A 410 -18.17 -10.25 2.15
N GLU A 411 -18.93 -10.73 1.16
CA GLU A 411 -19.60 -9.93 0.12
C GLU A 411 -18.71 -8.92 -0.65
N LEU A 412 -17.75 -9.42 -1.43
CA LEU A 412 -16.77 -8.60 -2.15
C LEU A 412 -17.10 -8.39 -3.63
N THR A 413 -17.11 -7.15 -4.10
CA THR A 413 -17.09 -6.83 -5.52
C THR A 413 -15.83 -7.38 -6.18
N LEU A 414 -14.67 -7.01 -5.65
CA LEU A 414 -13.37 -7.48 -6.12
C LEU A 414 -12.65 -8.22 -4.99
N PHE A 415 -12.22 -9.45 -5.25
CA PHE A 415 -11.41 -10.24 -4.34
C PHE A 415 -10.10 -10.64 -5.02
N LEU A 416 -9.10 -9.77 -4.84
CA LEU A 416 -7.75 -9.91 -5.35
C LEU A 416 -6.75 -10.05 -4.19
N GLY A 417 -5.64 -10.71 -4.46
CA GLY A 417 -4.59 -10.99 -3.48
C GLY A 417 -3.34 -11.54 -4.17
N GLY A 418 -2.14 -11.04 -3.87
CA GLY A 418 -0.88 -11.65 -4.31
C GLY A 418 -0.63 -11.59 -5.84
N VAL A 419 -1.11 -10.55 -6.51
CA VAL A 419 -1.05 -10.38 -7.97
C VAL A 419 -0.11 -9.21 -8.35
N ARG A 420 0.56 -9.34 -9.49
CA ARG A 420 1.39 -8.28 -10.09
C ARG A 420 0.65 -7.64 -11.27
N ASN A 421 1.05 -6.43 -11.65
CA ASN A 421 0.62 -5.73 -12.87
C ASN A 421 -0.91 -5.61 -12.98
N VAL A 422 -1.48 -4.76 -12.13
CA VAL A 422 -2.92 -4.59 -11.97
C VAL A 422 -3.35 -3.20 -12.41
N GLU A 423 -4.31 -3.11 -13.32
CA GLU A 423 -4.95 -1.85 -13.68
C GLU A 423 -6.45 -1.92 -13.44
N ILE A 424 -6.98 -0.92 -12.74
CA ILE A 424 -8.41 -0.66 -12.59
C ILE A 424 -8.62 0.79 -13.01
N SER A 425 -9.13 1.01 -14.22
CA SER A 425 -9.19 2.35 -14.80
C SER A 425 -10.55 2.68 -15.45
N GLY A 426 -11.08 3.88 -15.17
CA GLY A 426 -12.34 4.34 -15.76
C GLY A 426 -13.57 3.52 -15.35
N CYS A 427 -13.49 2.76 -14.25
CA CYS A 427 -14.54 1.88 -13.79
C CYS A 427 -15.53 2.60 -12.87
N GLU A 428 -16.76 2.08 -12.82
CA GLU A 428 -17.80 2.52 -11.91
C GLU A 428 -18.19 1.35 -11.01
N PHE A 429 -18.08 1.55 -9.70
CA PHE A 429 -18.43 0.55 -8.69
C PHE A 429 -19.59 1.06 -7.86
N LEU A 430 -20.77 0.53 -8.15
CA LEU A 430 -21.97 0.78 -7.36
C LEU A 430 -22.18 -0.39 -6.40
N GLY A 431 -21.92 -0.16 -5.10
CA GLY A 431 -22.27 -1.13 -4.05
C GLY A 431 -21.14 -1.50 -3.10
N MET A 432 -20.89 -2.80 -2.92
CA MET A 432 -20.18 -3.37 -1.76
C MET A 432 -18.65 -3.40 -1.90
N ARG A 433 -17.98 -3.92 -0.86
CA ARG A 433 -16.55 -3.85 -0.53
C ARG A 433 -15.60 -4.43 -1.60
N HIS A 434 -14.34 -4.01 -1.54
CA HIS A 434 -13.25 -4.48 -2.39
C HIS A 434 -12.05 -4.89 -1.54
N ARG A 435 -11.39 -6.00 -1.92
CA ARG A 435 -10.12 -6.45 -1.35
C ARG A 435 -9.08 -6.53 -2.45
N LEU A 436 -8.06 -5.67 -2.34
CA LEU A 436 -7.01 -5.42 -3.32
C LEU A 436 -5.65 -5.45 -2.60
N LEU A 437 -5.29 -6.60 -2.01
CA LEU A 437 -4.14 -6.72 -1.11
C LEU A 437 -2.95 -7.44 -1.77
N ASP A 438 -1.75 -7.21 -1.22
CA ASP A 438 -0.50 -7.80 -1.71
C ASP A 438 -0.27 -7.58 -3.23
N LEU A 439 -0.64 -6.38 -3.70
CA LEU A 439 -0.50 -5.96 -5.09
C LEU A 439 0.91 -5.46 -5.38
N ARG A 440 1.39 -5.68 -6.61
CA ARG A 440 2.62 -5.04 -7.09
C ARG A 440 2.41 -4.43 -8.47
N ASN A 441 2.93 -3.21 -8.68
CA ASN A 441 2.74 -2.47 -9.93
C ASN A 441 1.24 -2.28 -10.22
N GLY A 442 0.58 -1.57 -9.32
CA GLY A 442 -0.88 -1.40 -9.32
C GLY A 442 -1.30 0.02 -9.65
N ARG A 443 -2.35 0.17 -10.44
CA ARG A 443 -2.92 1.46 -10.83
C ARG A 443 -4.44 1.44 -10.68
N VAL A 444 -4.99 2.32 -9.85
CA VAL A 444 -6.42 2.53 -9.64
C VAL A 444 -6.73 3.98 -9.98
N VAL A 445 -7.20 4.24 -11.20
CA VAL A 445 -7.26 5.60 -11.76
C VAL A 445 -8.57 5.95 -12.44
N GLY A 446 -9.12 7.14 -12.14
CA GLY A 446 -10.31 7.64 -12.81
C GLY A 446 -11.56 6.80 -12.55
N ASN A 447 -11.67 6.17 -11.38
CA ASN A 447 -12.82 5.34 -11.03
C ASN A 447 -13.83 6.10 -10.16
N ASP A 448 -15.08 5.65 -10.20
CA ASP A 448 -16.17 6.04 -9.31
C ASP A 448 -16.44 4.91 -8.31
N PHE A 449 -16.33 5.21 -7.01
CA PHE A 449 -16.72 4.33 -5.93
C PHE A 449 -17.88 4.96 -5.16
N SER A 450 -19.08 4.39 -5.28
CA SER A 450 -20.28 4.92 -4.63
C SER A 450 -21.16 3.81 -4.04
N ASN A 451 -21.79 4.12 -2.90
CA ASN A 451 -22.78 3.24 -2.26
C ASN A 451 -23.97 4.04 -1.70
N PRO A 452 -24.94 4.41 -2.56
CA PRO A 452 -26.07 5.24 -2.17
C PRO A 452 -27.04 4.56 -1.18
N MET A 453 -26.87 3.25 -0.92
CA MET A 453 -27.70 2.50 0.03
C MET A 453 -27.30 2.71 1.49
N GLY A 454 -26.21 3.44 1.76
CA GLY A 454 -25.75 3.73 3.11
C GLY A 454 -25.06 2.55 3.83
N ALA A 455 -24.91 1.42 3.15
CA ALA A 455 -24.05 0.31 3.59
C ALA A 455 -22.57 0.70 3.47
N LEU A 456 -21.68 -0.04 4.14
CA LEU A 456 -20.24 0.25 4.13
C LEU A 456 -19.60 -0.27 2.83
N SER A 457 -19.15 0.63 1.96
CA SER A 457 -18.24 0.29 0.87
C SER A 457 -16.81 0.63 1.26
N ARG A 458 -15.97 -0.41 1.43
CA ARG A 458 -14.56 -0.26 1.80
C ARG A 458 -13.71 -0.78 0.66
N THR A 459 -12.77 0.03 0.20
CA THR A 459 -11.73 -0.39 -0.76
C THR A 459 -10.44 -0.62 0.01
N SER A 460 -10.19 -1.88 0.38
CA SER A 460 -8.99 -2.30 1.10
C SER A 460 -7.83 -2.51 0.12
N LEU A 461 -6.76 -1.74 0.26
CA LEU A 461 -5.59 -1.72 -0.63
C LEU A 461 -4.30 -2.03 0.11
N GLY A 462 -3.39 -2.72 -0.57
CA GLY A 462 -2.16 -3.21 0.02
C GLY A 462 -1.11 -3.57 -1.02
N GLY A 463 0.17 -3.36 -0.70
CA GLY A 463 1.28 -3.77 -1.54
C GLY A 463 2.24 -2.65 -1.92
N ARG A 464 2.88 -2.73 -3.10
CA ARG A 464 3.98 -1.83 -3.49
C ARG A 464 3.88 -1.29 -4.91
N TYR A 465 4.37 -0.06 -5.12
CA TYR A 465 4.31 0.64 -6.42
C TYR A 465 2.85 0.81 -6.87
N LEU A 466 2.09 1.56 -6.06
CA LEU A 466 0.65 1.74 -6.24
C LEU A 466 0.32 3.19 -6.57
N ALA A 467 -0.44 3.43 -7.64
CA ALA A 467 -0.95 4.75 -7.99
C ALA A 467 -2.48 4.79 -7.87
N LEU A 468 -2.98 5.72 -7.05
CA LEU A 468 -4.38 5.98 -6.81
C LEU A 468 -4.67 7.41 -7.21
N LEU A 469 -5.09 7.60 -8.46
CA LEU A 469 -5.13 8.93 -9.07
C LEU A 469 -6.52 9.26 -9.59
N ASP A 470 -6.94 10.50 -9.41
CA ASP A 470 -8.09 11.05 -10.13
C ASP A 470 -9.40 10.24 -9.88
N ASN A 471 -9.54 9.54 -8.74
CA ASN A 471 -10.75 8.79 -8.41
C ASN A 471 -11.77 9.65 -7.67
N TRP A 472 -13.05 9.32 -7.83
CA TRP A 472 -14.16 9.88 -7.06
C TRP A 472 -14.70 8.82 -6.09
N ILE A 473 -14.78 9.18 -4.81
CA ILE A 473 -15.21 8.31 -3.72
C ILE A 473 -16.34 9.00 -2.97
N ALA A 474 -17.53 8.40 -2.97
CA ALA A 474 -18.73 9.03 -2.46
C ALA A 474 -19.66 8.08 -1.68
N ASP A 475 -20.68 8.65 -1.04
CA ASP A 475 -21.81 7.96 -0.41
C ASP A 475 -21.39 6.92 0.63
N GLY A 476 -20.58 7.35 1.61
CA GLY A 476 -20.09 6.48 2.67
C GLY A 476 -19.08 5.41 2.23
N SER A 477 -18.51 5.56 1.03
CA SER A 477 -17.38 4.76 0.54
C SER A 477 -16.06 5.26 1.13
N VAL A 478 -15.14 4.34 1.43
CA VAL A 478 -13.86 4.63 2.10
C VAL A 478 -12.72 3.91 1.41
N LEU A 479 -11.59 4.60 1.25
CA LEU A 479 -10.33 3.97 0.89
C LEU A 479 -9.53 3.63 2.14
N GLN A 480 -9.04 2.40 2.25
CA GLN A 480 -8.23 2.02 3.41
C GLN A 480 -7.08 1.08 3.07
N SER A 481 -5.99 1.13 3.85
CA SER A 481 -5.06 0.00 3.95
C SER A 481 -5.54 -0.99 5.01
N HIS A 482 -5.39 -2.28 4.71
CA HIS A 482 -5.81 -3.35 5.59
C HIS A 482 -4.92 -4.57 5.38
N LEU A 483 -4.40 -5.17 6.47
CA LEU A 483 -3.51 -6.35 6.53
C LEU A 483 -2.15 -6.23 5.82
N ASP A 484 -2.06 -5.42 4.76
CA ASP A 484 -0.82 -5.14 4.06
C ASP A 484 -0.41 -3.67 4.14
N GLY A 485 0.88 -3.44 4.36
CA GLY A 485 1.45 -2.11 4.33
C GLY A 485 1.65 -1.62 2.89
N CYS A 486 1.22 -0.40 2.59
CA CYS A 486 1.52 0.25 1.32
C CYS A 486 2.95 0.81 1.31
N ARG A 487 3.74 0.49 0.27
CA ARG A 487 5.09 1.05 0.03
C ARG A 487 5.21 1.65 -1.37
N PHE A 488 5.87 2.80 -1.48
CA PHE A 488 6.02 3.51 -2.75
C PHE A 488 4.65 3.70 -3.43
N PHE A 489 3.82 4.52 -2.81
CA PHE A 489 2.45 4.71 -3.27
C PHE A 489 2.10 6.19 -3.37
N VAL A 490 1.24 6.51 -4.33
CA VAL A 490 0.80 7.88 -4.60
C VAL A 490 -0.71 7.92 -4.57
N VAL A 491 -1.26 8.80 -3.74
CA VAL A 491 -2.68 9.13 -3.66
C VAL A 491 -2.82 10.59 -4.05
N ALA A 492 -3.24 10.86 -5.28
CA ALA A 492 -3.27 12.23 -5.78
C ALA A 492 -4.52 12.56 -6.59
N HIS A 493 -4.99 13.80 -6.45
CA HIS A 493 -6.15 14.34 -7.19
C HIS A 493 -7.43 13.52 -7.02
N ASN A 494 -7.59 12.80 -5.91
CA ASN A 494 -8.84 12.10 -5.60
C ASN A 494 -9.83 13.06 -4.92
N SER A 495 -11.11 12.85 -5.19
CA SER A 495 -12.21 13.59 -4.57
C SER A 495 -13.01 12.67 -3.65
N PHE A 496 -13.23 13.12 -2.42
CA PHE A 496 -13.97 12.40 -1.39
C PHE A 496 -15.16 13.23 -0.92
N THR A 497 -16.36 12.68 -0.96
CA THR A 497 -17.59 13.38 -0.56
C THR A 497 -18.52 12.49 0.25
N ASP A 498 -18.90 12.91 1.46
CA ASP A 498 -19.81 12.14 2.33
C ASP A 498 -21.04 12.95 2.75
N PHE A 499 -21.97 13.15 1.81
CA PHE A 499 -23.14 13.99 2.04
C PHE A 499 -24.11 13.36 3.06
N GLY A 500 -24.28 14.05 4.21
CA GLY A 500 -25.33 13.75 5.19
C GLY A 500 -25.00 12.72 6.27
N ARG A 501 -23.78 12.15 6.30
CA ARG A 501 -23.36 11.14 7.28
C ARG A 501 -21.89 11.29 7.72
N GLY A 502 -21.46 12.52 8.04
CA GLY A 502 -20.06 12.93 8.30
C GLY A 502 -19.29 12.23 9.44
N GLU A 503 -19.69 11.05 9.87
CA GLU A 503 -18.97 10.20 10.81
C GLU A 503 -17.85 9.37 10.13
N ARG A 504 -17.76 9.31 8.79
CA ARG A 504 -16.84 8.38 8.11
C ARG A 504 -15.56 9.01 7.57
N MET A 505 -14.46 8.27 7.68
CA MET A 505 -13.12 8.69 7.21
C MET A 505 -12.98 8.44 5.72
N ALA A 506 -12.37 9.35 4.97
CA ALA A 506 -12.17 9.21 3.53
C ALA A 506 -11.02 8.24 3.16
N LEU A 507 -9.85 8.45 3.77
CA LEU A 507 -8.64 7.66 3.59
C LEU A 507 -8.11 7.18 4.94
N ARG A 508 -8.08 5.88 5.15
CA ARG A 508 -7.59 5.28 6.40
C ARG A 508 -6.39 4.38 6.14
N LEU A 509 -5.23 4.70 6.71
CA LEU A 509 -4.12 3.75 6.70
C LEU A 509 -4.01 3.07 8.07
N ARG A 510 -4.15 1.75 8.12
CA ARG A 510 -4.03 0.96 9.36
C ARG A 510 -2.78 0.09 9.32
N GLY A 511 -1.91 0.26 10.30
CA GLY A 511 -0.84 -0.68 10.62
C GLY A 511 -1.42 -1.78 11.48
N GLU A 512 -1.78 -2.90 10.85
CA GLU A 512 -2.13 -4.11 11.60
C GLU A 512 -0.89 -4.98 11.79
N PRO A 513 -0.79 -5.73 12.89
CA PRO A 513 0.23 -6.76 13.01
C PRO A 513 0.02 -7.83 11.93
N LEU A 514 1.13 -8.38 11.42
CA LEU A 514 1.13 -9.32 10.31
C LEU A 514 0.37 -10.59 10.66
N ARG A 515 -0.75 -10.81 9.96
CA ARG A 515 -1.49 -12.08 9.97
C ARG A 515 -0.79 -13.07 9.03
N GLY A 516 -0.68 -14.34 9.45
CA GLY A 516 -0.31 -15.47 8.60
C GLY A 516 1.18 -15.65 8.27
N LYS A 517 2.07 -14.71 8.63
CA LYS A 517 3.48 -14.75 8.20
C LYS A 517 4.42 -15.49 9.17
N TRP A 518 4.14 -16.77 9.45
CA TRP A 518 5.18 -17.69 9.90
C TRP A 518 5.54 -18.59 8.72
N LEU A 519 6.46 -18.13 7.86
CA LEU A 519 6.97 -18.90 6.73
C LEU A 519 8.00 -19.93 7.22
N GLY A 520 7.51 -20.90 7.98
CA GLY A 520 8.16 -22.17 8.28
C GLY A 520 7.15 -23.31 8.07
N LYS A 521 7.58 -24.36 7.35
CA LYS A 521 6.79 -25.49 6.80
C LYS A 521 5.44 -25.76 7.50
N GLY A 522 4.35 -25.26 6.90
CA GLY A 522 2.98 -25.68 7.20
C GLY A 522 1.95 -24.56 7.28
N GLY A 523 2.36 -23.33 7.65
CA GLY A 523 1.42 -22.26 7.99
C GLY A 523 0.59 -22.60 9.24
N PHE A 524 0.14 -21.60 9.99
CA PHE A 524 -0.81 -21.82 11.07
C PHE A 524 -2.22 -21.50 10.56
N PRO A 525 -3.12 -22.50 10.42
CA PRO A 525 -4.45 -22.29 9.84
C PRO A 525 -5.30 -21.41 10.76
N VAL A 526 -6.24 -20.66 10.18
CA VAL A 526 -7.17 -19.87 11.00
C VAL A 526 -8.18 -20.80 11.67
N ARG A 527 -8.38 -20.67 12.99
CA ARG A 527 -9.38 -21.44 13.73
C ARG A 527 -10.26 -20.54 14.59
N TRP A 528 -11.56 -20.79 14.58
CA TRP A 528 -12.54 -20.11 15.44
C TRP A 528 -12.89 -20.99 16.63
N LEU A 529 -12.36 -20.66 17.80
CA LEU A 529 -12.47 -21.47 19.00
C LEU A 529 -13.54 -20.88 19.94
N PRO A 530 -14.59 -21.65 20.31
CA PRO A 530 -15.62 -21.18 21.22
C PRO A 530 -15.06 -20.98 22.64
N VAL A 531 -15.42 -19.86 23.25
CA VAL A 531 -14.93 -19.48 24.58
C VAL A 531 -15.97 -19.85 25.65
N GLU A 532 -15.46 -20.37 26.77
CA GLU A 532 -16.23 -20.59 27.99
C GLU A 532 -16.10 -19.39 28.92
N ARG A 533 -14.86 -18.94 29.18
CA ARG A 533 -14.55 -17.75 29.97
C ARG A 533 -13.13 -17.25 29.70
N ILE A 534 -12.85 -15.99 30.01
CA ILE A 534 -11.51 -15.40 30.01
C ILE A 534 -11.18 -14.96 31.44
N GLU A 535 -10.05 -15.41 31.97
CA GLU A 535 -9.57 -15.07 33.31
C GLU A 535 -8.10 -14.63 33.24
N GLY A 536 -7.84 -13.34 33.43
CA GLY A 536 -6.49 -12.78 33.31
C GLY A 536 -5.91 -13.03 31.92
N LYS A 537 -4.83 -13.81 31.83
CA LYS A 537 -4.19 -14.18 30.55
C LYS A 537 -4.76 -15.46 29.94
N THR A 538 -5.70 -16.14 30.59
CA THR A 538 -6.12 -17.49 30.19
C THR A 538 -7.50 -17.45 29.55
N ILE A 539 -7.60 -17.98 28.33
CA ILE A 539 -8.87 -18.24 27.64
C ILE A 539 -9.21 -19.72 27.85
N TRP A 540 -10.38 -19.98 28.43
CA TRP A 540 -10.92 -21.33 28.57
C TRP A 540 -11.87 -21.64 27.41
N LEU A 541 -11.69 -22.79 26.77
CA LEU A 541 -12.42 -23.17 25.56
C LEU A 541 -13.58 -24.13 25.86
N ARG A 542 -14.68 -23.95 25.13
CA ARG A 542 -15.90 -24.76 25.24
C ARG A 542 -15.80 -25.99 24.32
N HIS A 543 -15.56 -27.16 24.90
CA HIS A 543 -15.60 -28.47 24.20
C HIS A 543 -14.61 -28.67 23.04
N GLU A 544 -13.51 -27.92 22.98
CA GLU A 544 -12.44 -28.15 22.00
C GLU A 544 -11.36 -29.11 22.53
N ARG A 545 -10.62 -29.74 21.61
CA ARG A 545 -9.44 -30.56 21.93
C ARG A 545 -8.25 -30.05 21.11
N LEU A 546 -7.48 -29.16 21.70
CA LEU A 546 -6.18 -28.77 21.14
C LEU A 546 -5.10 -29.77 21.57
N ALA A 547 -4.09 -30.01 20.74
CA ALA A 547 -2.89 -30.69 21.21
C ALA A 547 -2.03 -29.72 22.05
N PRO A 548 -1.33 -30.18 23.10
CA PRO A 548 -0.42 -29.33 23.87
C PRO A 548 0.65 -28.69 22.96
N GLY A 549 0.77 -27.36 23.04
CA GLY A 549 1.71 -26.60 22.23
C GLY A 549 1.34 -26.49 20.74
N GLU A 550 0.16 -26.94 20.33
CA GLU A 550 -0.36 -26.79 18.97
C GLU A 550 -0.34 -25.33 18.52
N LEU A 551 -0.74 -24.39 19.38
CA LEU A 551 -0.86 -22.96 19.06
C LEU A 551 0.47 -22.20 19.19
N ARG A 552 1.61 -22.89 19.26
CA ARG A 552 2.92 -22.21 19.43
C ARG A 552 3.24 -21.35 18.20
N GLY A 553 3.42 -20.05 18.41
CA GLY A 553 3.64 -19.08 17.33
C GLY A 553 2.36 -18.53 16.70
N ALA A 554 1.19 -18.92 17.21
CA ALA A 554 -0.09 -18.31 16.87
C ALA A 554 -0.36 -17.06 17.74
N GLY A 555 -1.28 -16.22 17.28
CA GLY A 555 -1.92 -15.16 18.05
C GLY A 555 -3.40 -15.42 18.15
N VAL A 556 -4.03 -14.85 19.17
CA VAL A 556 -5.47 -14.87 19.38
C VAL A 556 -6.04 -13.49 19.12
N ARG A 557 -7.03 -13.40 18.22
CA ARG A 557 -7.87 -12.23 18.05
C ARG A 557 -9.05 -12.31 19.01
N ILE A 558 -9.23 -11.24 19.77
CA ILE A 558 -10.36 -11.05 20.67
C ILE A 558 -11.10 -9.81 20.15
N GLU A 559 -12.26 -10.04 19.55
CA GLU A 559 -13.20 -9.01 19.11
C GLU A 559 -14.21 -8.74 20.23
N ARG A 560 -14.44 -7.46 20.54
CA ARG A 560 -15.30 -7.01 21.63
C ARG A 560 -16.66 -6.55 21.10
N ALA A 561 -17.64 -6.42 21.99
CA ALA A 561 -19.00 -5.99 21.64
C ALA A 561 -19.07 -4.57 21.00
N ASP A 562 -18.07 -3.73 21.25
CA ASP A 562 -17.93 -2.40 20.64
C ASP A 562 -17.24 -2.44 19.25
N GLY A 563 -16.90 -3.63 18.75
CA GLY A 563 -16.18 -3.83 17.50
C GLY A 563 -14.67 -3.55 17.59
N SER A 564 -14.14 -3.26 18.77
CA SER A 564 -12.70 -3.16 18.98
C SER A 564 -12.07 -4.55 19.01
N GLU A 565 -10.82 -4.64 18.57
CA GLU A 565 -10.11 -5.91 18.42
C GLU A 565 -8.74 -5.85 19.06
N SER A 566 -8.27 -6.97 19.58
CA SER A 566 -6.90 -7.12 20.07
C SER A 566 -6.30 -8.44 19.59
N TRP A 567 -5.06 -8.39 19.12
CA TRP A 567 -4.27 -9.56 18.74
C TRP A 567 -3.18 -9.80 19.78
N ILE A 568 -3.20 -10.98 20.40
CA ILE A 568 -2.30 -11.30 21.52
C ILE A 568 -1.57 -12.61 21.23
N PRO A 569 -0.23 -12.66 21.28
CA PRO A 569 0.51 -13.90 21.06
C PRO A 569 0.11 -14.97 22.07
N VAL A 570 0.06 -16.21 21.59
CA VAL A 570 -0.09 -17.38 22.45
C VAL A 570 1.25 -17.69 23.11
N GLY A 571 1.27 -17.68 24.45
CA GLY A 571 2.42 -18.15 25.22
C GLY A 571 2.50 -19.68 25.22
N GLU A 572 1.40 -20.34 25.57
CA GLU A 572 1.23 -21.79 25.55
C GLU A 572 -0.26 -22.16 25.44
N ASN A 573 -0.55 -23.42 25.13
CA ASN A 573 -1.92 -23.93 25.15
C ASN A 573 -1.97 -25.37 25.68
N THR A 574 -3.07 -25.71 26.34
CA THR A 574 -3.46 -27.07 26.72
C THR A 574 -4.54 -27.58 25.78
N ASP A 575 -5.22 -28.67 26.13
CA ASP A 575 -6.38 -29.18 25.39
C ASP A 575 -7.62 -28.29 25.50
N ARG A 576 -7.76 -27.54 26.60
CA ARG A 576 -8.94 -26.71 26.90
C ARG A 576 -8.65 -25.26 27.26
N SER A 577 -7.40 -24.83 27.23
CA SER A 577 -7.03 -23.45 27.53
C SER A 577 -5.92 -22.91 26.65
N ILE A 578 -5.93 -21.59 26.48
CA ILE A 578 -4.90 -20.82 25.80
C ILE A 578 -4.36 -19.81 26.81
N LEU A 579 -3.06 -19.85 27.08
CA LEU A 579 -2.38 -18.83 27.88
C LEU A 579 -1.78 -17.78 26.94
N LEU A 580 -2.23 -16.55 27.08
CA LEU A 580 -1.77 -15.40 26.32
C LEU A 580 -0.48 -14.82 26.90
N ALA A 581 0.33 -14.19 26.04
CA ALA A 581 1.56 -13.51 26.47
C ALA A 581 1.28 -12.36 27.46
N TRP A 582 0.17 -11.65 27.28
CA TRP A 582 -0.32 -10.58 28.15
C TRP A 582 -1.85 -10.63 28.26
N PRO A 583 -2.46 -10.01 29.31
CA PRO A 583 -3.91 -10.03 29.44
C PRO A 583 -4.55 -9.16 28.35
N PRO A 584 -5.79 -9.46 27.93
CA PRO A 584 -6.56 -8.56 27.08
C PRO A 584 -6.83 -7.24 27.81
N GLU A 585 -6.90 -6.15 27.06
CA GLU A 585 -7.25 -4.84 27.62
C GLU A 585 -8.76 -4.85 27.97
N SER A 586 -9.07 -4.55 29.24
CA SER A 586 -10.41 -4.46 29.89
C SER A 586 -11.14 -5.77 30.23
N ASP A 587 -11.92 -5.73 31.32
CA ASP A 587 -12.79 -6.80 31.83
C ASP A 587 -14.14 -6.88 31.07
N GLY A 588 -14.14 -6.56 29.77
CA GLY A 588 -15.33 -6.54 28.92
C GLY A 588 -16.05 -7.89 28.82
N GLU A 589 -17.26 -7.88 28.26
CA GLU A 589 -18.07 -9.08 28.06
C GLU A 589 -17.28 -10.15 27.28
N VAL A 590 -17.30 -11.39 27.78
CA VAL A 590 -16.53 -12.50 27.20
C VAL A 590 -17.08 -12.81 25.80
N PRO A 591 -16.28 -12.76 24.73
CA PRO A 591 -16.77 -13.07 23.40
C PRO A 591 -17.13 -14.55 23.29
N ASP A 592 -18.15 -14.90 22.50
CA ASP A 592 -18.58 -16.29 22.31
C ASP A 592 -17.49 -17.16 21.64
N ARG A 593 -16.63 -16.56 20.83
CA ARG A 593 -15.53 -17.22 20.11
C ARG A 593 -14.32 -16.30 19.99
N VAL A 594 -13.15 -16.90 19.83
CA VAL A 594 -11.90 -16.21 19.48
C VAL A 594 -11.29 -16.82 18.22
N GLU A 595 -10.58 -16.01 17.44
CA GLU A 595 -9.88 -16.45 16.24
C GLU A 595 -8.41 -16.73 16.60
N THR A 596 -7.85 -17.84 16.14
CA THR A 596 -6.41 -18.09 16.19
C THR A 596 -5.82 -18.12 14.80
N ALA A 597 -4.66 -17.49 14.61
CA ALA A 597 -3.97 -17.41 13.33
C ALA A 597 -2.46 -17.33 13.52
N GLY A 598 -1.68 -17.59 12.48
CA GLY A 598 -0.26 -17.27 12.49
C GLY A 598 -0.06 -15.78 12.80
N TYR A 599 0.78 -15.47 13.79
CA TYR A 599 0.94 -14.10 14.27
C TYR A 599 2.42 -13.79 14.45
N LEU A 600 2.91 -12.81 13.71
CA LEU A 600 4.26 -12.31 13.88
C LEU A 600 4.19 -10.91 14.51
N PRO A 601 4.37 -10.78 15.84
CA PRO A 601 4.27 -9.49 16.51
C PRO A 601 5.37 -8.54 16.04
N PRO A 602 5.12 -7.22 16.04
CA PRO A 602 6.20 -6.25 16.05
C PRO A 602 7.19 -6.55 17.19
N MET A 603 8.49 -6.48 16.91
CA MET A 603 9.53 -6.76 17.91
C MET A 603 10.49 -5.58 18.04
N LEU A 604 10.58 -5.03 19.25
CA LEU A 604 11.60 -4.06 19.62
C LEU A 604 12.78 -4.79 20.29
N SER A 605 14.00 -4.54 19.84
CA SER A 605 15.22 -5.12 20.44
C SER A 605 16.38 -4.13 20.44
N ALA A 606 17.27 -4.24 21.42
CA ALA A 606 18.55 -3.57 21.36
C ALA A 606 19.44 -4.27 20.32
N VAL A 607 20.19 -3.47 19.56
CA VAL A 607 21.26 -3.98 18.70
C VAL A 607 22.45 -4.33 19.58
N SER A 608 23.09 -5.48 19.38
CA SER A 608 24.32 -5.86 20.07
C SER A 608 25.56 -5.46 19.25
N ARG A 609 25.52 -5.67 17.94
CA ARG A 609 26.54 -5.21 16.98
C ARG A 609 26.00 -5.23 15.55
N CYS A 610 26.65 -4.46 14.67
CA CYS A 610 26.40 -4.46 13.23
C CYS A 610 27.69 -4.77 12.47
N SER A 611 27.60 -5.47 11.34
CA SER A 611 28.73 -5.75 10.45
C SER A 611 28.23 -5.85 9.00
N GLY A 612 28.42 -4.80 8.21
CA GLY A 612 27.87 -4.71 6.85
C GLY A 612 26.34 -4.86 6.87
N ASN A 613 25.83 -5.85 6.13
CA ASN A 613 24.41 -6.19 6.07
C ASN A 613 23.90 -7.01 7.27
N ASP A 614 24.77 -7.43 8.19
CA ASP A 614 24.37 -8.26 9.32
C ASP A 614 24.16 -7.42 10.59
N LEU A 615 22.96 -7.52 11.15
CA LEU A 615 22.57 -6.92 12.42
C LEU A 615 22.37 -8.03 13.46
N PHE A 616 23.03 -7.91 14.59
CA PHE A 616 22.90 -8.85 15.71
C PHE A 616 22.09 -8.20 16.82
N LEU A 617 21.10 -8.91 17.33
CA LEU A 617 20.16 -8.44 18.34
C LEU A 617 20.53 -8.96 19.73
N ALA A 618 20.09 -8.25 20.77
CA ALA A 618 20.22 -8.72 22.14
C ALA A 618 19.17 -9.79 22.49
N ALA A 619 18.03 -9.81 21.80
CA ALA A 619 16.97 -10.78 21.98
C ALA A 619 16.94 -11.80 20.83
N LYS A 620 16.58 -13.05 21.14
CA LYS A 620 16.29 -14.07 20.14
C LYS A 620 15.01 -13.74 19.40
N LEU A 621 15.03 -13.97 18.09
CA LEU A 621 13.87 -13.79 17.22
C LEU A 621 12.80 -14.85 17.54
N PRO A 622 11.53 -14.44 17.73
CA PRO A 622 10.43 -15.37 17.98
C PRO A 622 9.99 -16.15 16.74
N GLY A 623 10.43 -15.74 15.54
CA GLY A 623 10.06 -16.34 14.27
C GLY A 623 10.91 -15.83 13.11
N ASP A 624 10.50 -16.18 11.89
CA ASP A 624 11.13 -15.67 10.66
C ASP A 624 10.56 -14.30 10.28
N TYR A 625 11.40 -13.27 10.34
CA TYR A 625 11.06 -11.89 9.95
C TYR A 625 11.47 -11.56 8.51
N ALA A 626 11.82 -12.55 7.68
CA ALA A 626 12.17 -12.29 6.28
C ALA A 626 11.04 -11.56 5.52
N GLY A 627 11.44 -10.56 4.74
CA GLY A 627 10.57 -9.68 3.99
C GLY A 627 9.78 -8.67 4.84
N ILE A 628 10.15 -8.48 6.10
CA ILE A 628 9.65 -7.40 6.98
C ILE A 628 10.73 -6.34 7.16
N GLU A 629 10.35 -5.13 7.56
CA GLU A 629 11.26 -4.02 7.77
C GLU A 629 11.93 -4.06 9.15
N ALA A 630 13.23 -3.76 9.17
CA ALA A 630 13.99 -3.41 10.36
C ALA A 630 14.24 -1.90 10.35
N GLN A 631 13.68 -1.19 11.32
CA GLN A 631 13.81 0.25 11.49
C GLN A 631 14.60 0.55 12.75
N ILE A 632 15.65 1.37 12.65
CA ILE A 632 16.33 1.88 13.83
C ILE A 632 15.50 3.03 14.39
N VAL A 633 14.91 2.85 15.56
CA VAL A 633 13.96 3.82 16.16
C VAL A 633 14.62 4.75 17.18
N SER A 634 15.81 4.40 17.66
CA SER A 634 16.62 5.26 18.53
C SER A 634 18.09 4.83 18.52
N GLY A 635 18.98 5.71 18.99
CA GLY A 635 20.42 5.50 19.05
C GLY A 635 21.15 5.80 17.73
N ARG A 636 22.36 5.26 17.57
CA ARG A 636 23.19 5.49 16.39
C ARG A 636 22.50 4.94 15.13
N GLY A 637 22.34 5.79 14.12
CA GLY A 637 21.68 5.40 12.87
C GLY A 637 20.15 5.34 12.94
N SER A 638 19.54 5.87 14.01
CA SER A 638 18.09 6.11 14.12
C SER A 638 17.52 6.71 12.84
N GLY A 639 16.31 6.32 12.42
CA GLY A 639 15.63 6.79 11.21
C GLY A 639 15.91 5.96 9.95
N GLN A 640 16.94 5.12 9.92
CA GLN A 640 17.19 4.23 8.79
C GLN A 640 16.27 3.01 8.81
N VAL A 641 15.85 2.56 7.62
CA VAL A 641 15.04 1.36 7.41
C VAL A 641 15.71 0.43 6.41
N ARG A 642 15.63 -0.87 6.67
CA ARG A 642 16.06 -1.92 5.76
C ARG A 642 15.03 -3.04 5.67
N THR A 643 15.02 -3.78 4.56
CA THR A 643 14.21 -5.00 4.45
C THR A 643 15.05 -6.19 4.90
N ILE A 644 14.52 -7.00 5.80
CA ILE A 644 15.16 -8.21 6.30
C ILE A 644 15.12 -9.27 5.19
N VAL A 645 16.28 -9.77 4.77
CA VAL A 645 16.41 -10.84 3.77
C VAL A 645 16.42 -12.21 4.45
N HIS A 646 17.07 -12.31 5.60
CA HIS A 646 17.18 -13.56 6.35
C HIS A 646 17.18 -13.28 7.87
N ALA A 647 16.55 -14.16 8.63
CA ALA A 647 16.41 -14.03 10.07
C ALA A 647 16.66 -15.39 10.74
N SER A 648 17.65 -15.48 11.63
CA SER A 648 17.96 -16.73 12.35
C SER A 648 18.60 -16.48 13.71
N GLY A 649 17.99 -17.01 14.76
CA GLY A 649 18.48 -16.86 16.14
C GLY A 649 18.45 -15.40 16.57
N GLU A 650 19.62 -14.77 16.65
CA GLU A 650 19.80 -13.36 17.02
C GLU A 650 20.32 -12.53 15.84
N ARG A 651 20.49 -13.13 14.66
CA ARG A 651 21.06 -12.47 13.48
C ARG A 651 19.97 -12.16 12.45
N LEU A 652 19.97 -10.93 12.01
CA LEU A 652 19.25 -10.45 10.83
C LEU A 652 20.27 -10.13 9.73
N THR A 653 20.00 -10.55 8.51
CA THR A 653 20.70 -10.07 7.32
C THR A 653 19.72 -9.18 6.55
N VAL A 654 20.12 -7.95 6.27
CA VAL A 654 19.30 -6.95 5.56
C VAL A 654 19.69 -6.81 4.08
N ASP A 655 18.82 -6.16 3.30
CA ASP A 655 18.93 -6.01 1.85
C ASP A 655 20.10 -5.14 1.38
N ARG A 656 20.56 -4.20 2.21
CA ARG A 656 21.70 -3.32 1.93
C ARG A 656 22.35 -2.78 3.20
N GLU A 657 23.59 -2.31 3.09
CA GLU A 657 24.35 -1.77 4.23
C GLU A 657 23.69 -0.51 4.78
N TRP A 658 23.90 -0.25 6.07
CA TRP A 658 23.46 0.98 6.74
C TRP A 658 24.35 2.16 6.35
N GLU A 659 23.77 3.31 6.00
CA GLU A 659 24.53 4.54 5.78
C GLU A 659 25.28 4.97 7.06
N VAL A 660 24.63 4.78 8.21
CA VAL A 660 25.24 4.92 9.55
C VAL A 660 25.05 3.61 10.29
N SER A 661 26.14 2.87 10.50
CA SER A 661 26.06 1.55 11.16
C SER A 661 25.48 1.66 12.59
N PRO A 662 24.39 0.93 12.90
CA PRO A 662 23.87 0.83 14.25
C PRO A 662 24.85 0.14 15.19
N ASP A 663 24.75 0.45 16.48
CA ASP A 663 25.62 -0.08 17.54
C ASP A 663 24.83 -0.45 18.81
N ALA A 664 25.52 -0.75 19.91
CA ALA A 664 24.92 -1.12 21.19
C ALA A 664 24.00 -0.04 21.81
N THR A 665 24.04 1.20 21.34
CA THR A 665 23.13 2.27 21.76
C THR A 665 21.81 2.26 20.99
N SER A 666 21.73 1.45 19.94
CA SER A 666 20.64 1.48 18.96
C SER A 666 19.51 0.52 19.32
N GLN A 667 18.28 0.96 19.10
CA GLN A 667 17.11 0.09 19.16
C GLN A 667 16.53 -0.12 17.77
N VAL A 668 16.22 -1.38 17.46
CA VAL A 668 15.60 -1.77 16.19
C VAL A 668 14.18 -2.29 16.43
N LEU A 669 13.24 -1.77 15.65
CA LEU A 669 11.86 -2.24 15.56
C LEU A 669 11.70 -3.08 14.29
N LEU A 670 11.29 -4.33 14.45
CA LEU A 670 10.92 -5.23 13.35
C LEU A 670 9.40 -5.18 13.19
N HIS A 671 8.90 -4.62 12.10
CA HIS A 671 7.46 -4.43 11.90
C HIS A 671 7.11 -4.20 10.44
N GLN A 672 5.83 -4.35 10.10
CA GLN A 672 5.33 -4.07 8.75
C GLN A 672 5.23 -2.55 8.55
N LEU A 673 6.15 -2.02 7.75
CA LEU A 673 6.22 -0.59 7.55
C LEU A 673 5.27 -0.14 6.43
N GLN A 674 4.59 0.97 6.65
CA GLN A 674 3.94 1.75 5.61
C GLN A 674 4.78 2.97 5.33
N GLY A 675 4.96 3.35 4.06
CA GLY A 675 5.76 4.54 3.79
C GLY A 675 6.23 4.73 2.37
N ASN A 676 6.99 5.80 2.19
CA ASN A 676 7.27 6.40 0.89
C ASN A 676 5.95 6.77 0.18
N GLY A 677 5.00 7.30 0.96
CA GLY A 677 3.67 7.71 0.49
C GLY A 677 3.64 9.18 0.09
N ILE A 678 2.99 9.48 -1.03
CA ILE A 678 2.74 10.85 -1.49
C ILE A 678 1.22 11.06 -1.51
N PHE A 679 0.73 12.00 -0.70
CA PHE A 679 -0.66 12.42 -0.64
C PHE A 679 -0.74 13.85 -1.16
N PHE A 680 -1.14 14.03 -2.41
CA PHE A 680 -1.01 15.31 -3.10
C PHE A 680 -2.30 15.77 -3.78
N GLY A 681 -2.76 16.97 -3.47
CA GLY A 681 -3.87 17.59 -4.20
C GLY A 681 -5.20 16.84 -4.08
N ASN A 682 -5.42 16.10 -2.98
CA ASN A 682 -6.71 15.45 -2.75
C ASN A 682 -7.70 16.45 -2.17
N GLU A 683 -8.97 16.28 -2.50
CA GLU A 683 -10.08 17.10 -2.01
C GLU A 683 -11.07 16.26 -1.22
N ALA A 684 -11.45 16.73 -0.04
CA ALA A 684 -12.46 16.11 0.81
C ALA A 684 -13.49 17.12 1.28
N GLU A 685 -14.76 16.74 1.24
CA GLU A 685 -15.89 17.52 1.77
C GLU A 685 -16.84 16.62 2.56
N ASP A 686 -17.08 16.97 3.82
CA ASP A 686 -17.92 16.26 4.80
C ASP A 686 -17.42 14.93 5.43
N PRO A 687 -16.26 14.31 5.12
CA PRO A 687 -15.85 13.13 5.87
C PRO A 687 -15.39 13.53 7.28
N SER A 688 -15.41 12.60 8.23
CA SER A 688 -14.85 12.82 9.58
C SER A 688 -13.35 13.14 9.55
N GLY A 689 -12.62 12.68 8.53
CA GLY A 689 -11.23 13.07 8.25
C GLY A 689 -10.83 12.71 6.82
N LEU A 690 -10.00 13.53 6.16
CA LEU A 690 -9.44 13.16 4.86
C LEU A 690 -8.48 12.00 5.02
N PHE A 691 -7.49 12.14 5.91
CA PHE A 691 -6.52 11.09 6.20
C PHE A 691 -6.48 10.81 7.69
N VAL A 692 -6.67 9.53 8.03
CA VAL A 692 -6.60 9.00 9.38
C VAL A 692 -5.66 7.80 9.38
N GLY A 693 -4.41 8.03 9.72
CA GLY A 693 -3.45 6.95 9.82
C GLY A 693 -3.24 6.48 11.25
N GLN A 694 -3.51 5.20 11.46
CA GLN A 694 -3.30 4.47 12.70
C GLN A 694 -2.14 3.50 12.46
N GLY A 695 -1.01 3.66 13.16
CA GLY A 695 0.20 2.87 12.93
C GLY A 695 1.38 3.75 12.52
N ASP A 696 2.53 3.14 12.21
CA ASP A 696 3.76 3.89 11.89
C ASP A 696 3.89 4.11 10.39
N LEU A 697 3.98 5.38 9.99
CA LEU A 697 4.17 5.81 8.60
C LEU A 697 5.58 6.38 8.43
N TYR A 698 6.26 5.99 7.37
CA TYR A 698 7.64 6.35 7.09
C TYR A 698 7.77 7.21 5.84
N ASP A 699 8.56 8.27 5.91
CA ASP A 699 8.99 9.10 4.77
C ASP A 699 7.84 9.45 3.81
N SER A 700 6.82 10.11 4.36
CA SER A 700 5.58 10.40 3.63
C SER A 700 5.23 11.87 3.67
N ILE A 701 4.64 12.34 2.58
CA ILE A 701 4.36 13.76 2.35
C ILE A 701 2.88 13.98 2.10
N PHE A 702 2.30 14.96 2.79
CA PHE A 702 0.94 15.44 2.63
C PHE A 702 1.04 16.86 2.11
N ASP A 703 0.80 17.06 0.82
CA ASP A 703 0.97 18.37 0.17
C ASP A 703 -0.29 18.82 -0.58
N ALA A 704 -0.63 20.10 -0.47
CA ALA A 704 -1.70 20.74 -1.22
C ALA A 704 -3.08 20.05 -1.13
N ASN A 705 -3.35 19.30 -0.05
CA ASN A 705 -4.66 18.67 0.14
C ASN A 705 -5.65 19.69 0.71
N THR A 706 -6.91 19.60 0.28
CA THR A 706 -7.98 20.46 0.78
C THR A 706 -9.04 19.63 1.49
N VAL A 707 -9.36 20.00 2.73
CA VAL A 707 -10.37 19.33 3.54
C VAL A 707 -11.38 20.37 4.02
N ARG A 708 -12.66 20.12 3.76
CA ARG A 708 -13.76 21.00 4.16
C ARG A 708 -14.73 20.28 5.10
N ARG A 709 -15.17 20.97 6.16
CA ARG A 709 -16.20 20.49 7.11
C ARG A 709 -15.87 19.11 7.68
N SER A 710 -14.69 19.00 8.28
CA SER A 710 -14.08 17.72 8.70
C SER A 710 -13.17 17.90 9.92
N ALA A 711 -12.75 16.83 10.60
CA ALA A 711 -11.73 16.91 11.65
C ALA A 711 -10.29 17.07 11.09
N GLY A 712 -10.11 16.99 9.77
CA GLY A 712 -8.85 17.30 9.10
C GLY A 712 -8.01 16.08 8.73
N ILE A 713 -6.69 16.19 8.92
CA ILE A 713 -5.66 15.19 8.60
C ILE A 713 -4.90 14.87 9.87
N TRP A 714 -4.75 13.59 10.23
CA TRP A 714 -4.01 13.17 11.42
C TRP A 714 -3.34 11.80 11.27
N GLN A 715 -2.21 11.65 11.96
CA GLN A 715 -1.37 10.45 12.00
C GLN A 715 -0.97 10.16 13.44
N SER A 716 -1.19 8.92 13.92
CA SER A 716 -0.88 8.55 15.32
C SER A 716 0.62 8.50 15.61
N SER A 717 1.43 8.07 14.63
CA SER A 717 2.88 7.85 14.76
C SER A 717 3.55 7.87 13.39
N GLY A 718 4.80 8.31 13.32
CA GLY A 718 5.54 8.26 12.07
C GLY A 718 6.97 8.76 12.19
N THR A 719 7.75 8.45 11.17
CA THR A 719 9.12 8.95 10.99
C THR A 719 9.18 9.67 9.65
N PHE A 720 9.73 10.89 9.62
CA PHE A 720 9.87 11.68 8.39
C PHE A 720 8.53 12.00 7.70
N LEU A 721 7.60 12.55 8.47
CA LEU A 721 6.33 13.04 7.94
C LEU A 721 6.43 14.53 7.62
N GLN A 722 5.92 14.92 6.45
CA GLN A 722 5.88 16.31 6.01
C GLN A 722 4.44 16.71 5.67
N PHE A 723 3.99 17.84 6.22
CA PHE A 723 2.68 18.44 5.93
C PHE A 723 2.91 19.82 5.33
N LEU A 724 2.69 19.96 4.03
CA LEU A 724 2.98 21.16 3.26
C LEU A 724 1.69 21.70 2.64
N GLU A 725 1.47 23.02 2.70
CA GLU A 725 0.41 23.73 1.97
C GLU A 725 -1.01 23.11 2.02
N ASN A 726 -1.35 22.36 3.07
CA ASN A 726 -2.68 21.77 3.21
C ASN A 726 -3.68 22.83 3.68
N VAL A 727 -4.89 22.81 3.12
CA VAL A 727 -5.98 23.70 3.46
C VAL A 727 -7.01 22.95 4.31
N LEU A 728 -7.25 23.44 5.52
CA LEU A 728 -8.27 22.93 6.44
C LEU A 728 -9.35 24.01 6.59
N ASP A 729 -10.48 23.82 5.91
CA ASP A 729 -11.58 24.78 5.84
C ASP A 729 -12.76 24.31 6.71
N VAL A 730 -12.99 25.00 7.83
CA VAL A 730 -14.03 24.71 8.83
C VAL A 730 -13.90 23.32 9.48
N ALA A 731 -13.37 23.29 10.70
CA ALA A 731 -13.32 22.06 11.50
C ALA A 731 -14.70 21.74 12.10
N VAL A 732 -15.25 20.57 11.76
CA VAL A 732 -16.47 20.04 12.37
C VAL A 732 -16.14 18.65 12.91
N SER A 733 -16.36 18.43 14.21
CA SER A 733 -16.32 17.09 14.81
C SER A 733 -17.75 16.60 14.91
N TYR A 734 -18.10 15.59 14.11
CA TYR A 734 -19.30 14.81 14.33
C TYR A 734 -19.00 13.89 15.51
N GLY A 735 -19.55 14.20 16.69
CA GLY A 735 -19.35 13.37 17.87
C GLY A 735 -20.02 12.01 17.69
N GLU A 736 -19.34 10.92 18.03
CA GLU A 736 -19.98 9.61 18.18
C GLU A 736 -21.08 9.72 19.23
N ILE A 737 -22.34 9.50 18.86
CA ILE A 737 -23.38 9.23 19.85
C ILE A 737 -23.09 7.82 20.39
N PRO A 738 -22.79 7.65 21.68
CA PRO A 738 -22.53 6.32 22.24
C PRO A 738 -23.72 5.40 21.98
N PRO A 739 -23.51 4.09 21.74
CA PRO A 739 -24.59 3.13 21.70
C PRO A 739 -25.44 3.25 22.97
N GLY A 740 -26.70 3.67 22.84
CA GLY A 740 -27.62 3.90 23.97
C GLY A 740 -27.72 5.35 24.48
N GLY A 741 -27.04 6.32 23.86
CA GLY A 741 -27.27 7.74 24.11
C GLY A 741 -28.68 8.16 23.67
N PRO A 742 -29.37 9.07 24.40
CA PRO A 742 -30.64 9.60 23.93
C PRO A 742 -30.42 10.28 22.56
N PRO A 743 -31.42 10.24 21.65
CA PRO A 743 -31.33 10.99 20.40
C PRO A 743 -31.01 12.44 20.73
N ALA A 744 -29.99 13.00 20.09
CA ALA A 744 -29.69 14.41 20.21
C ALA A 744 -30.92 15.17 19.70
N ASP A 745 -31.63 15.85 20.60
CA ASP A 745 -32.74 16.73 20.23
C ASP A 745 -32.21 17.83 19.30
N ARG A 746 -32.49 17.68 18.00
CA ARG A 746 -32.97 18.74 17.09
C ARG A 746 -33.39 18.22 15.72
#